data_AF-A0A444QD90-F1
#
_entry.id   AF-A0A444QD90-F1
#
_cell.length_a   1.000
_cell.length_b   1.000
_cell.length_c   1.000
_cell.angle_alpha   90.00
_cell.angle_beta   90.00
_cell.angle_gamma   90.00
#
_symmetry.space_group_name_H-M   'P 1'
#
loop_
_entity.id
_entity.type
_entity.pdbx_description
1 polymer ?
#
loop_
_entity_poly.entity_id
_entity_poly.type
_entity_poly.pdbx_seq_one_letter_code
_entity_poly.pdbx_strand_id
1 'polypeptide(L)'
;MGTREAAKRDAGRTVGTSVVARTPLGRASVPVSARRVMLALAGLVVAVMSVGGPHVSAPASAAAERASVDPAPTPSAEPTPSAPPSAPQPAAPAITSPPDGSAVTTARTVVSGTKPADSGVRLETSDGTRLCVVDAGPDTSFSCGGLTLPIGGDVALRAVGTLADGSAAGVVTTIHITSVPPPVVSSNGSRPVNGLIRGSGIPGAVVSVISSSGESCSLTADAGGAWACLLTGSAPDGAYSLTATQEAPFAPGVHSDASAPMRVVLDRTAPAPPVVTAPTAGSTLPDRDVRFAGTGEDGSTVTVFVGSASVCQAIVSAARWSCVATALATGDARVVAIQKDAAGNSSSGSDAVALVVAAPPGSPTPSPTAPTRTLPSTPGAAPSPDVPDAPDDLDEGASPASPPDPGVPRPTPPAPPENDAWDATTPFSTPLSSLLASSPGIGGLRAIVLAVLIATTIALGALLHLRGTSAAPVGAPARRVVLTGRNRATAPIARSDGAAESPTSASATTVLFALVAVAGILILSRPVDGTPAYARLLFASVTATAVVALVSVVVPALVARWLGGGRLHIAVDARGFLIVAGTAAASRIFDLDPPALFALVVTASTAAAVGRATEGRVAAARIVGLTLLGVFGWGAGILLAPALQPGFASSLVVETLNVLTAAALGSATIMLIPLGTSTGRSLWAASRIGWLALAVLVVALEISLLGSRSPEAADAVAAIGVTGVVGCCALFLSVWIWRRVVAPELTRED
;
A
#
# COMPACT_ATOMS: atom_id res chain seq x y z
N MET A 1 35.74 -20.06 103.46
CA MET A 1 35.33 -21.18 102.56
C MET A 1 34.92 -20.56 101.23
N GLY A 2 35.51 -20.88 100.07
CA GLY A 2 36.69 -21.70 99.81
C GLY A 2 36.57 -22.46 98.48
N THR A 3 37.42 -22.12 97.49
CA THR A 3 37.85 -22.96 96.34
C THR A 3 36.77 -23.44 95.33
N ARG A 4 37.04 -23.76 94.05
CA ARG A 4 38.13 -23.53 93.07
C ARG A 4 37.61 -23.97 91.67
N GLU A 5 38.28 -23.55 90.59
CA GLU A 5 38.65 -24.28 89.35
C GLU A 5 37.71 -25.37 88.72
N ALA A 6 37.64 -25.60 87.40
CA ALA A 6 38.17 -24.91 86.20
C ALA A 6 37.47 -25.47 84.92
N ALA A 7 37.75 -24.86 83.77
CA ALA A 7 37.06 -25.08 82.48
C ALA A 7 37.48 -26.33 81.67
N LYS A 8 36.63 -26.78 80.73
CA LYS A 8 37.03 -27.15 79.33
C LYS A 8 35.84 -27.33 78.35
N ARG A 9 35.84 -26.59 77.22
CA ARG A 9 35.36 -26.89 75.83
C ARG A 9 33.97 -27.56 75.62
N ASP A 10 33.23 -27.40 74.50
CA ASP A 10 33.47 -26.77 73.20
C ASP A 10 32.13 -26.36 72.49
N ALA A 11 32.24 -25.65 71.36
CA ALA A 11 31.30 -25.58 70.22
C ALA A 11 29.78 -25.34 70.43
N GLY A 12 29.37 -24.07 70.23
CA GLY A 12 28.37 -23.66 69.22
C GLY A 12 26.89 -24.08 69.34
N ARG A 13 25.99 -23.10 69.51
CA ARG A 13 24.59 -23.21 69.03
C ARG A 13 24.01 -21.87 68.55
N THR A 14 23.33 -21.93 67.41
CA THR A 14 22.71 -20.82 66.69
C THR A 14 21.38 -20.37 67.27
N VAL A 15 21.05 -19.09 67.05
CA VAL A 15 19.78 -18.46 67.42
C VAL A 15 18.64 -19.00 66.54
N GLY A 16 17.53 -19.40 67.17
CA GLY A 16 16.35 -19.87 66.46
C GLY A 16 15.40 -18.75 66.04
N THR A 17 14.86 -18.86 64.82
CA THR A 17 13.64 -18.17 64.38
C THR A 17 12.64 -19.19 63.87
N SER A 18 11.35 -18.94 64.12
CA SER A 18 10.28 -19.93 64.03
C SER A 18 9.90 -20.30 62.59
N VAL A 19 9.79 -21.60 62.33
CA VAL A 19 9.25 -22.15 61.08
C VAL A 19 7.73 -22.20 61.14
N VAL A 20 7.05 -21.52 60.22
CA VAL A 20 5.64 -21.78 59.89
C VAL A 20 5.61 -22.66 58.64
N ALA A 21 4.82 -23.74 58.68
CA ALA A 21 4.84 -24.79 57.68
C ALA A 21 4.30 -24.34 56.30
N ARG A 22 4.91 -24.84 55.22
CA ARG A 22 4.38 -24.73 53.85
C ARG A 22 3.32 -25.80 53.62
N THR A 23 2.09 -25.40 53.34
CA THR A 23 1.08 -26.27 52.69
C THR A 23 1.32 -26.35 51.17
N PRO A 24 1.07 -27.50 50.53
CA PRO A 24 1.27 -27.65 49.09
C PRO A 24 0.13 -26.98 48.29
N LEU A 25 0.49 -26.39 47.14
CA LEU A 25 -0.46 -25.74 46.23
C LEU A 25 -1.44 -26.74 45.61
N GLY A 26 -2.72 -26.64 46.00
CA GLY A 26 -3.81 -27.24 45.24
C GLY A 26 -3.96 -26.58 43.86
N ARG A 27 -4.15 -27.39 42.81
CA ARG A 27 -4.45 -26.90 41.46
C ARG A 27 -5.80 -26.16 41.47
N ALA A 28 -5.78 -24.83 41.37
CA ALA A 28 -6.99 -24.04 41.19
C ALA A 28 -7.65 -24.40 39.84
N SER A 29 -8.87 -24.95 39.90
CA SER A 29 -9.70 -25.23 38.73
C SER A 29 -10.15 -23.91 38.08
N VAL A 30 -10.04 -23.83 36.75
CA VAL A 30 -10.52 -22.67 35.98
C VAL A 30 -12.06 -22.69 35.97
N PRO A 31 -12.75 -21.60 36.34
CA PRO A 31 -14.22 -21.57 36.30
C PRO A 31 -14.73 -21.74 34.87
N VAL A 32 -15.73 -22.61 34.72
CA VAL A 32 -16.23 -23.14 33.44
C VAL A 32 -16.73 -22.05 32.46
N SER A 33 -17.10 -20.88 32.98
CA SER A 33 -17.52 -19.71 32.18
C SER A 33 -16.43 -19.18 31.24
N ALA A 34 -15.16 -19.15 31.67
CA ALA A 34 -14.07 -18.62 30.86
C ALA A 34 -13.76 -19.49 29.62
N ARG A 35 -14.03 -20.79 29.71
CA ARG A 35 -13.81 -21.74 28.59
C ARG A 35 -14.85 -21.55 27.48
N ARG A 36 -16.09 -21.17 27.84
CA ARG A 36 -17.17 -20.89 26.87
C ARG A 36 -16.91 -19.62 26.04
N VAL A 37 -16.30 -18.58 26.63
CA VAL A 37 -15.96 -17.35 25.89
C VAL A 37 -14.83 -17.59 24.87
N MET A 38 -13.79 -18.36 25.22
CA MET A 38 -12.77 -18.75 24.24
C MET A 38 -13.33 -19.63 23.11
N LEU A 39 -14.23 -20.58 23.43
CA LEU A 39 -14.88 -21.42 22.42
C LEU A 39 -15.84 -20.63 21.52
N ALA A 40 -16.51 -19.60 22.03
CA ALA A 40 -17.35 -18.70 21.22
C ALA A 40 -16.51 -17.87 20.22
N LEU A 41 -15.35 -17.35 20.64
CA LEU A 41 -14.43 -16.68 19.71
C LEU A 41 -13.82 -17.64 18.69
N ALA A 42 -13.47 -18.87 19.07
CA ALA A 42 -12.99 -19.88 18.14
C ALA A 42 -14.07 -20.33 17.14
N GLY A 43 -15.33 -20.45 17.59
CA GLY A 43 -16.47 -20.78 16.73
C GLY A 43 -16.78 -19.71 15.69
N LEU A 44 -16.63 -18.43 16.04
CA LEU A 44 -16.82 -17.31 15.10
C LEU A 44 -15.78 -17.33 13.96
N VAL A 45 -14.54 -17.73 14.25
CA VAL A 45 -13.47 -17.89 13.24
C VAL A 45 -13.77 -19.04 12.27
N VAL A 46 -14.44 -20.11 12.73
CA VAL A 46 -14.86 -21.24 11.87
C VAL A 46 -16.12 -20.89 11.05
N ALA A 47 -17.03 -20.09 11.59
CA ALA A 47 -18.25 -19.66 10.89
C ALA A 47 -17.97 -18.70 9.71
N VAL A 48 -16.93 -17.86 9.80
CA VAL A 48 -16.52 -16.97 8.69
C VAL A 48 -15.80 -17.75 7.58
N MET A 49 -15.24 -18.93 7.88
CA MET A 49 -14.53 -19.79 6.91
C MET A 49 -15.47 -20.72 6.09
N SER A 50 -16.79 -20.67 6.30
CA SER A 50 -17.74 -21.65 5.74
C SER A 50 -18.91 -21.08 4.92
N VAL A 51 -18.89 -19.79 4.58
CA VAL A 51 -19.87 -19.20 3.63
C VAL A 51 -19.39 -19.44 2.19
N GLY A 52 -19.54 -20.67 1.71
CA GLY A 52 -19.36 -21.03 0.30
C GLY A 52 -20.67 -20.87 -0.49
N GLY A 53 -20.58 -20.27 -1.68
CA GLY A 53 -21.68 -20.21 -2.65
C GLY A 53 -22.04 -21.58 -3.25
N PRO A 54 -23.16 -21.69 -3.99
CA PRO A 54 -23.78 -22.98 -4.32
C PRO A 54 -22.99 -23.79 -5.35
N HIS A 55 -22.88 -25.10 -5.09
CA HIS A 55 -22.38 -26.06 -6.08
C HIS A 55 -23.44 -26.34 -7.15
N VAL A 56 -23.09 -26.12 -8.43
CA VAL A 56 -23.79 -26.71 -9.57
C VAL A 56 -23.09 -28.02 -9.94
N SER A 57 -23.81 -29.14 -9.84
CA SER A 57 -23.29 -30.47 -10.13
C SER A 57 -23.40 -30.80 -11.63
N ALA A 58 -22.30 -31.18 -12.27
CA ALA A 58 -22.31 -31.87 -13.55
C ALA A 58 -22.24 -33.41 -13.32
N PRO A 59 -22.99 -34.23 -14.07
CA PRO A 59 -23.04 -35.68 -13.83
C PRO A 59 -21.82 -36.40 -14.43
N ALA A 60 -21.37 -37.45 -13.75
CA ALA A 60 -20.29 -38.31 -14.22
C ALA A 60 -20.76 -39.30 -15.29
N SER A 61 -19.98 -39.47 -16.36
CA SER A 61 -20.13 -40.57 -17.30
C SER A 61 -19.50 -41.84 -16.73
N ALA A 62 -20.29 -42.89 -16.55
CA ALA A 62 -19.80 -44.21 -16.16
C ALA A 62 -19.53 -45.05 -17.42
N ALA A 63 -18.28 -45.44 -17.63
CA ALA A 63 -17.95 -46.47 -18.61
C ALA A 63 -18.46 -47.83 -18.11
N ALA A 64 -19.15 -48.57 -18.98
CA ALA A 64 -19.57 -49.95 -18.75
C ALA A 64 -19.02 -50.86 -19.86
N GLU A 65 -18.77 -52.10 -19.49
CA GLU A 65 -17.81 -52.99 -20.14
C GLU A 65 -18.43 -53.82 -21.29
N ARG A 66 -17.56 -54.39 -22.15
CA ARG A 66 -17.97 -55.18 -23.32
C ARG A 66 -18.64 -56.50 -22.91
N ALA A 67 -19.62 -56.93 -23.70
CA ALA A 67 -19.97 -58.33 -23.87
C ALA A 67 -20.21 -58.63 -25.36
N SER A 68 -19.42 -59.52 -25.94
CA SER A 68 -19.61 -60.01 -27.31
C SER A 68 -20.61 -61.17 -27.34
N VAL A 69 -21.47 -61.21 -28.34
CA VAL A 69 -22.22 -62.42 -28.74
C VAL A 69 -22.15 -62.55 -30.26
N ASP A 70 -21.89 -63.77 -30.74
CA ASP A 70 -21.67 -64.13 -32.15
C ASP A 70 -23.00 -64.26 -32.94
N PRO A 71 -22.98 -64.38 -34.28
CA PRO A 71 -24.09 -63.98 -35.14
C PRO A 71 -25.04 -65.12 -35.55
N ALA A 72 -26.20 -64.73 -36.12
CA ALA A 72 -27.14 -65.60 -36.83
C ALA A 72 -27.50 -64.99 -38.21
N PRO A 73 -27.90 -65.79 -39.22
CA PRO A 73 -27.61 -65.48 -40.61
C PRO A 73 -28.65 -64.62 -41.36
N THR A 74 -28.15 -63.98 -42.41
CA THR A 74 -28.83 -63.16 -43.43
C THR A 74 -29.91 -63.92 -44.22
N PRO A 75 -31.03 -63.26 -44.56
CA PRO A 75 -31.77 -63.52 -45.79
C PRO A 75 -31.57 -62.38 -46.83
N SER A 76 -31.59 -62.74 -48.11
CA SER A 76 -31.13 -61.91 -49.23
C SER A 76 -31.95 -60.65 -49.54
N ALA A 77 -31.21 -59.58 -49.82
CA ALA A 77 -31.40 -58.58 -50.89
C ALA A 77 -32.79 -58.37 -51.50
N GLU A 78 -33.32 -57.16 -51.28
CA GLU A 78 -34.18 -56.43 -52.22
C GLU A 78 -33.41 -55.16 -52.67
N PRO A 79 -33.35 -54.83 -53.98
CA PRO A 79 -32.50 -53.74 -54.46
C PRO A 79 -33.14 -52.36 -54.28
N THR A 80 -32.72 -51.62 -53.25
CA THR A 80 -33.06 -50.20 -53.10
C THR A 80 -32.47 -49.38 -54.27
N PRO A 81 -33.22 -48.43 -54.88
CA PRO A 81 -32.71 -47.64 -56.01
C PRO A 81 -31.48 -46.80 -55.63
N SER A 82 -30.53 -46.68 -56.57
CA SER A 82 -29.35 -45.83 -56.42
C SER A 82 -29.72 -44.40 -56.03
N ALA A 83 -29.07 -43.87 -55.00
CA ALA A 83 -29.14 -42.46 -54.66
C ALA A 83 -28.68 -41.60 -55.87
N PRO A 84 -29.29 -40.44 -56.13
CA PRO A 84 -28.82 -39.53 -57.16
C PRO A 84 -27.39 -39.07 -56.84
N PRO A 85 -26.57 -38.76 -57.87
CA PRO A 85 -25.19 -38.32 -57.65
C PRO A 85 -25.19 -37.04 -56.82
N SER A 86 -24.40 -37.04 -55.73
CA SER A 86 -24.21 -35.86 -54.89
C SER A 86 -23.83 -34.65 -55.75
N ALA A 87 -24.58 -33.56 -55.62
CA ALA A 87 -24.20 -32.29 -56.24
C ALA A 87 -22.76 -31.92 -55.81
N PRO A 88 -21.95 -31.30 -56.70
CA PRO A 88 -20.59 -30.92 -56.36
C PRO A 88 -20.61 -30.02 -55.13
N GLN A 89 -20.08 -30.52 -54.01
CA GLN A 89 -20.05 -29.81 -52.75
C GLN A 89 -19.25 -28.50 -52.96
N PRO A 90 -19.82 -27.33 -52.64
CA PRO A 90 -19.11 -26.06 -52.83
C PRO A 90 -17.80 -26.09 -52.04
N ALA A 91 -16.72 -25.66 -52.68
CA ALA A 91 -15.39 -25.68 -52.08
C ALA A 91 -15.38 -24.87 -50.78
N ALA A 92 -14.74 -25.39 -49.73
CA ALA A 92 -14.58 -24.65 -48.49
C ALA A 92 -13.75 -23.38 -48.73
N PRO A 93 -14.05 -22.24 -48.07
CA PRO A 93 -13.09 -21.16 -47.99
C PRO A 93 -11.85 -21.66 -47.24
N ALA A 94 -10.65 -21.33 -47.73
CA ALA A 94 -9.39 -21.79 -47.12
C ALA A 94 -8.52 -20.59 -46.75
N ILE A 95 -7.96 -20.59 -45.54
CA ILE A 95 -7.00 -19.56 -45.12
C ILE A 95 -5.63 -19.96 -45.67
N THR A 96 -4.98 -19.05 -46.42
CA THR A 96 -3.66 -19.28 -47.02
C THR A 96 -2.56 -18.45 -46.35
N SER A 97 -2.93 -17.36 -45.67
CA SER A 97 -2.02 -16.57 -44.84
C SER A 97 -2.78 -16.06 -43.61
N PRO A 98 -2.24 -16.19 -42.39
CA PRO A 98 -1.05 -16.95 -42.04
C PRO A 98 -1.22 -18.46 -42.34
N PRO A 99 -0.15 -19.22 -42.66
CA PRO A 99 -0.23 -20.67 -42.79
C PRO A 99 -0.57 -21.36 -41.46
N ASP A 100 -1.13 -22.56 -41.54
CA ASP A 100 -1.37 -23.41 -40.37
C ASP A 100 -0.05 -23.75 -39.64
N GLY A 101 -0.08 -23.70 -38.31
CA GLY A 101 1.09 -23.88 -37.44
C GLY A 101 2.10 -22.71 -37.40
N SER A 102 1.85 -21.60 -38.10
CA SER A 102 2.78 -20.46 -38.13
C SER A 102 2.64 -19.49 -36.95
N ALA A 103 3.64 -18.63 -36.76
CA ALA A 103 3.65 -17.59 -35.73
C ALA A 103 3.34 -16.21 -36.30
N VAL A 104 2.45 -15.47 -35.62
CA VAL A 104 2.11 -14.07 -35.90
C VAL A 104 2.68 -13.19 -34.79
N THR A 105 3.73 -12.44 -35.13
CA THR A 105 4.55 -11.64 -34.21
C THR A 105 4.22 -10.14 -34.23
N THR A 106 3.33 -9.72 -35.15
CA THR A 106 2.93 -8.32 -35.35
C THR A 106 1.78 -7.89 -34.42
N ALA A 107 1.68 -6.58 -34.13
CA ALA A 107 0.57 -6.01 -33.35
C ALA A 107 -0.79 -6.03 -34.11
N ARG A 108 -0.72 -6.01 -35.44
CA ARG A 108 -1.84 -6.14 -36.38
C ARG A 108 -1.40 -7.01 -37.53
N THR A 109 -2.29 -7.87 -38.01
CA THR A 109 -2.01 -8.79 -39.13
C THR A 109 -3.05 -8.70 -40.24
N VAL A 110 -2.77 -9.39 -41.34
CA VAL A 110 -3.69 -9.61 -42.45
C VAL A 110 -3.95 -11.11 -42.56
N VAL A 111 -5.22 -11.51 -42.48
CA VAL A 111 -5.65 -12.89 -42.75
C VAL A 111 -6.26 -12.92 -44.15
N SER A 112 -5.73 -13.77 -45.02
CA SER A 112 -6.19 -13.89 -46.41
C SER A 112 -6.28 -15.34 -46.86
N GLY A 113 -7.05 -15.58 -47.90
CA GLY A 113 -7.40 -16.91 -48.33
C GLY A 113 -8.19 -16.96 -49.63
N THR A 114 -8.66 -18.16 -49.97
CA THR A 114 -9.54 -18.42 -51.12
C THR A 114 -10.99 -18.63 -50.66
N LYS A 115 -11.94 -18.31 -51.55
CA LYS A 115 -13.37 -18.57 -51.37
C LYS A 115 -14.02 -18.93 -52.71
N PRO A 116 -15.16 -19.65 -52.74
CA PRO A 116 -15.97 -19.73 -53.94
C PRO A 116 -16.42 -18.35 -54.42
N ALA A 117 -16.51 -18.18 -55.74
CA ALA A 117 -17.20 -17.03 -56.32
C ALA A 117 -18.66 -16.95 -55.82
N ASP A 118 -19.17 -15.74 -55.69
CA ASP A 118 -20.53 -15.41 -55.23
C ASP A 118 -20.89 -15.91 -53.81
N SER A 119 -19.88 -16.34 -53.04
CA SER A 119 -19.97 -16.62 -51.60
C SER A 119 -19.21 -15.58 -50.78
N GLY A 120 -19.62 -15.38 -49.53
CA GLY A 120 -18.91 -14.55 -48.55
C GLY A 120 -18.08 -15.40 -47.58
N VAL A 121 -17.24 -14.73 -46.78
CA VAL A 121 -16.46 -15.36 -45.71
C VAL A 121 -16.59 -14.56 -44.43
N ARG A 122 -16.92 -15.26 -43.35
CA ARG A 122 -16.94 -14.73 -41.99
C ARG A 122 -15.77 -15.34 -41.21
N LEU A 123 -14.79 -14.53 -40.86
CA LEU A 123 -13.62 -14.95 -40.09
C LEU A 123 -13.88 -14.76 -38.60
N GLU A 124 -13.74 -15.82 -37.81
CA GLU A 124 -14.04 -15.83 -36.38
C GLU A 124 -12.98 -16.62 -35.61
N THR A 125 -12.91 -16.44 -34.29
CA THR A 125 -12.12 -17.28 -33.37
C THR A 125 -12.96 -18.47 -32.88
N SER A 126 -12.33 -19.42 -32.18
CA SER A 126 -12.97 -20.65 -31.70
C SER A 126 -14.12 -20.44 -30.70
N ASP A 127 -14.14 -19.30 -30.00
CA ASP A 127 -15.23 -18.83 -29.13
C ASP A 127 -16.42 -18.23 -29.88
N GLY A 128 -16.32 -18.06 -31.21
CA GLY A 128 -17.31 -17.40 -32.05
C GLY A 128 -17.18 -15.88 -32.13
N THR A 129 -16.12 -15.29 -31.56
CA THR A 129 -15.86 -13.85 -31.70
C THR A 129 -15.51 -13.53 -33.16
N ARG A 130 -16.30 -12.66 -33.78
CA ARG A 130 -16.19 -12.29 -35.20
C ARG A 130 -15.06 -11.28 -35.41
N LEU A 131 -14.06 -11.65 -36.22
CA LEU A 131 -12.91 -10.81 -36.56
C LEU A 131 -13.17 -9.95 -37.81
N CYS A 132 -13.79 -10.52 -38.85
CA CYS A 132 -14.21 -9.78 -40.04
C CYS A 132 -15.34 -10.49 -40.79
N VAL A 133 -15.98 -9.76 -41.71
CA VAL A 133 -16.87 -10.31 -42.75
C VAL A 133 -16.39 -9.78 -44.09
N VAL A 134 -16.38 -10.66 -45.08
CA VAL A 134 -16.19 -10.34 -46.49
C VAL A 134 -17.46 -10.78 -47.20
N ASP A 135 -18.17 -9.83 -47.79
CA ASP A 135 -19.49 -10.06 -48.39
C ASP A 135 -19.40 -10.97 -49.64
N ALA A 136 -20.56 -11.50 -50.04
CA ALA A 136 -20.67 -12.30 -51.24
C ALA A 136 -20.39 -11.47 -52.51
N GLY A 137 -19.58 -12.02 -53.41
CA GLY A 137 -19.17 -11.36 -54.65
C GLY A 137 -18.25 -12.23 -55.51
N PRO A 138 -17.95 -11.81 -56.74
CA PRO A 138 -17.34 -12.66 -57.78
C PRO A 138 -15.89 -13.06 -57.49
N ASP A 139 -15.21 -12.36 -56.57
CA ASP A 139 -13.82 -12.65 -56.21
C ASP A 139 -13.66 -14.05 -55.62
N THR A 140 -12.61 -14.76 -56.03
CA THR A 140 -12.26 -16.10 -55.53
C THR A 140 -11.26 -16.07 -54.37
N SER A 141 -10.95 -14.89 -53.86
CA SER A 141 -10.09 -14.65 -52.71
C SER A 141 -10.77 -13.75 -51.68
N PHE A 142 -10.22 -13.73 -50.47
CA PHE A 142 -10.61 -12.80 -49.40
C PHE A 142 -9.38 -12.28 -48.66
N SER A 143 -9.51 -11.10 -48.06
CA SER A 143 -8.46 -10.49 -47.24
C SER A 143 -9.07 -9.62 -46.15
N CYS A 144 -8.63 -9.81 -44.91
CA CYS A 144 -9.03 -9.02 -43.75
C CYS A 144 -7.77 -8.46 -43.08
N GLY A 145 -7.53 -7.16 -43.28
CA GLY A 145 -6.36 -6.47 -42.78
C GLY A 145 -6.57 -5.72 -41.46
N GLY A 146 -5.47 -5.42 -40.77
CA GLY A 146 -5.49 -4.62 -39.54
C GLY A 146 -5.99 -5.36 -38.30
N LEU A 147 -6.18 -6.67 -38.39
CA LEU A 147 -6.75 -7.51 -37.33
C LEU A 147 -5.81 -7.59 -36.12
N THR A 148 -6.35 -7.39 -34.93
CA THR A 148 -5.70 -7.76 -33.67
C THR A 148 -6.21 -9.13 -33.26
N LEU A 149 -5.30 -10.10 -33.13
CA LEU A 149 -5.64 -11.48 -32.78
C LEU A 149 -5.57 -11.71 -31.27
N PRO A 150 -6.29 -12.71 -30.72
CA PRO A 150 -6.07 -13.17 -29.36
C PRO A 150 -4.62 -13.64 -29.17
N ILE A 151 -4.09 -13.43 -27.97
CA ILE A 151 -2.77 -13.89 -27.56
C ILE A 151 -2.83 -15.38 -27.20
N GLY A 152 -1.88 -16.19 -27.66
CA GLY A 152 -1.78 -17.59 -27.26
C GLY A 152 -0.87 -18.44 -28.15
N GLY A 153 -0.51 -19.64 -27.65
CA GLY A 153 0.29 -20.61 -28.40
C GLY A 153 -0.51 -21.42 -29.42
N ASP A 154 -1.83 -21.50 -29.24
CA ASP A 154 -2.77 -22.26 -30.06
C ASP A 154 -4.07 -21.45 -30.30
N VAL A 155 -3.98 -20.46 -31.19
CA VAL A 155 -5.10 -19.58 -31.56
C VAL A 155 -5.77 -20.14 -32.80
N ALA A 156 -6.97 -20.70 -32.62
CA ALA A 156 -7.76 -21.26 -33.71
C ALA A 156 -8.55 -20.18 -34.47
N LEU A 157 -8.17 -19.91 -35.71
CA LEU A 157 -8.88 -19.02 -36.64
C LEU A 157 -9.79 -19.82 -37.57
N ARG A 158 -11.05 -19.41 -37.68
CA ARG A 158 -12.11 -20.12 -38.42
C ARG A 158 -12.65 -19.26 -39.57
N ALA A 159 -12.46 -19.73 -40.80
CA ALA A 159 -13.14 -19.17 -41.97
C ALA A 159 -14.47 -19.93 -42.17
N VAL A 160 -15.58 -19.27 -41.85
CA VAL A 160 -16.94 -19.78 -42.08
C VAL A 160 -17.44 -19.25 -43.43
N GLY A 161 -17.79 -20.13 -44.36
CA GLY A 161 -18.43 -19.71 -45.61
C GLY A 161 -19.84 -19.17 -45.35
N THR A 162 -20.22 -18.10 -46.06
CA THR A 162 -21.56 -17.51 -45.98
C THR A 162 -22.23 -17.42 -47.35
N LEU A 163 -23.55 -17.57 -47.36
CA LEU A 163 -24.40 -17.38 -48.53
C LEU A 163 -24.59 -15.89 -48.83
N ALA A 164 -25.24 -15.57 -49.95
CA ALA A 164 -25.49 -14.19 -50.38
C ALA A 164 -26.42 -13.38 -49.45
N ASP A 165 -27.17 -14.05 -48.57
CA ASP A 165 -27.97 -13.44 -47.50
C ASP A 165 -27.19 -13.26 -46.18
N GLY A 166 -25.90 -13.59 -46.17
CA GLY A 166 -25.02 -13.55 -44.98
C GLY A 166 -25.19 -14.74 -44.02
N SER A 167 -26.08 -15.70 -44.30
CA SER A 167 -26.25 -16.89 -43.48
C SER A 167 -25.07 -17.87 -43.62
N ALA A 168 -24.77 -18.65 -42.58
CA ALA A 168 -23.65 -19.57 -42.59
C ALA A 168 -23.94 -20.80 -43.48
N ALA A 169 -23.08 -21.05 -44.48
CA ALA A 169 -23.23 -22.13 -45.45
C ALA A 169 -22.87 -23.53 -44.89
N GLY A 170 -22.64 -23.67 -43.59
CA GLY A 170 -22.25 -24.92 -42.92
C GLY A 170 -20.81 -25.40 -43.18
N VAL A 171 -20.08 -24.77 -44.11
CA VAL A 171 -18.69 -25.13 -44.45
C VAL A 171 -17.72 -24.23 -43.68
N VAL A 172 -16.79 -24.84 -42.95
CA VAL A 172 -15.83 -24.15 -42.07
C VAL A 172 -14.43 -24.75 -42.22
N THR A 173 -13.43 -23.89 -42.40
CA THR A 173 -12.00 -24.25 -42.30
C THR A 173 -11.42 -23.63 -41.05
N THR A 174 -10.61 -24.39 -40.32
CA THR A 174 -9.88 -23.91 -39.13
C THR A 174 -8.38 -24.02 -39.38
N ILE A 175 -7.61 -23.01 -38.98
CA ILE A 175 -6.15 -23.08 -38.81
C ILE A 175 -5.79 -22.75 -37.37
N HIS A 176 -4.63 -23.22 -36.93
CA HIS A 176 -4.07 -23.02 -35.61
C HIS A 176 -2.76 -22.24 -35.74
N ILE A 177 -2.59 -21.15 -35.00
CA ILE A 177 -1.40 -20.30 -35.04
C ILE A 177 -0.91 -19.92 -33.64
N THR A 178 0.36 -19.59 -33.53
CA THR A 178 0.90 -18.91 -32.35
C THR A 178 0.78 -17.39 -32.56
N SER A 179 0.28 -16.65 -31.56
CA SER A 179 0.22 -15.19 -31.60
C SER A 179 0.97 -14.56 -30.42
N VAL A 180 2.01 -13.80 -30.74
CA VAL A 180 2.90 -13.11 -29.80
C VAL A 180 3.09 -11.66 -30.30
N PRO A 181 2.10 -10.77 -30.13
CA PRO A 181 2.23 -9.37 -30.54
C PRO A 181 3.34 -8.64 -29.75
N PRO A 182 3.81 -7.46 -30.20
CA PRO A 182 4.80 -6.66 -29.48
C PRO A 182 4.31 -6.17 -28.11
N PRO A 183 5.21 -5.99 -27.13
CA PRO A 183 4.90 -5.27 -25.90
C PRO A 183 4.67 -3.78 -26.16
N VAL A 184 4.01 -3.10 -25.23
CA VAL A 184 3.76 -1.65 -25.26
C VAL A 184 4.67 -0.96 -24.26
N VAL A 185 5.49 -0.02 -24.73
CA VAL A 185 6.25 0.89 -23.85
C VAL A 185 5.33 2.04 -23.40
N SER A 186 5.22 2.27 -22.09
CA SER A 186 4.35 3.31 -21.51
C SER A 186 5.04 4.68 -21.46
N SER A 187 4.26 5.75 -21.68
CA SER A 187 4.71 7.14 -21.67
C SER A 187 4.52 7.86 -20.33
N ASN A 188 4.13 7.17 -19.25
CA ASN A 188 3.86 7.76 -17.91
C ASN A 188 5.09 8.37 -17.19
N GLY A 189 6.15 8.63 -17.93
CA GLY A 189 7.34 9.35 -17.52
C GLY A 189 8.27 9.53 -18.73
N SER A 190 7.88 10.33 -19.73
CA SER A 190 8.74 10.67 -20.88
C SER A 190 10.05 11.37 -20.50
N ARG A 191 10.27 11.65 -19.21
CA ARG A 191 11.51 12.16 -18.60
C ARG A 191 11.93 11.29 -17.39
N PRO A 192 12.42 10.06 -17.58
CA PRO A 192 12.72 9.16 -16.46
C PRO A 192 14.09 9.50 -15.84
N VAL A 193 14.10 10.21 -14.70
CA VAL A 193 15.34 10.60 -13.98
C VAL A 193 16.31 9.43 -13.77
N ASN A 194 15.82 8.30 -13.28
CA ASN A 194 16.63 7.12 -13.01
C ASN A 194 16.79 6.18 -14.22
N GLY A 195 16.23 6.52 -15.39
CA GLY A 195 16.16 5.60 -16.54
C GLY A 195 15.17 4.44 -16.37
N LEU A 196 14.21 4.53 -15.43
CA LEU A 196 13.17 3.50 -15.26
C LEU A 196 12.11 3.61 -16.36
N ILE A 197 12.11 2.62 -17.25
CA ILE A 197 11.12 2.44 -18.30
C ILE A 197 10.03 1.47 -17.80
N ARG A 198 8.79 1.66 -18.24
CA ARG A 198 7.65 0.81 -17.87
C ARG A 198 6.81 0.50 -19.09
N GLY A 199 5.98 -0.54 -19.00
CA GLY A 199 5.06 -0.90 -20.07
C GLY A 199 4.14 -2.06 -19.73
N SER A 200 3.46 -2.57 -20.76
CA SER A 200 2.67 -3.79 -20.70
C SER A 200 3.08 -4.79 -21.79
N GLY A 201 2.80 -6.05 -21.57
CA GLY A 201 3.19 -7.18 -22.40
C GLY A 201 2.35 -8.42 -22.08
N ILE A 202 2.79 -9.57 -22.57
CA ILE A 202 2.18 -10.87 -22.25
C ILE A 202 2.57 -11.27 -20.81
N PRO A 203 1.63 -11.70 -19.96
CA PRO A 203 1.96 -12.15 -18.61
C PRO A 203 3.03 -13.25 -18.57
N GLY A 204 4.06 -13.05 -17.75
CA GLY A 204 5.22 -13.95 -17.64
C GLY A 204 6.20 -13.88 -18.82
N ALA A 205 5.99 -13.04 -19.83
CA ALA A 205 6.89 -12.93 -20.97
C ALA A 205 8.19 -12.19 -20.61
N VAL A 206 9.31 -12.62 -21.17
CA VAL A 206 10.58 -11.91 -21.06
C VAL A 206 10.55 -10.72 -22.02
N VAL A 207 10.48 -9.51 -21.49
CA VAL A 207 10.46 -8.27 -22.27
C VAL A 207 11.88 -7.70 -22.34
N SER A 208 12.36 -7.45 -23.55
CA SER A 208 13.67 -6.85 -23.81
C SER A 208 13.52 -5.48 -24.43
N VAL A 209 14.08 -4.45 -23.80
CA VAL A 209 14.03 -3.05 -24.23
C VAL A 209 15.40 -2.63 -24.74
N ILE A 210 15.44 -1.97 -25.89
CA ILE A 210 16.65 -1.39 -26.49
C ILE A 210 16.44 0.10 -26.74
N SER A 211 17.46 0.90 -26.41
CA SER A 211 17.56 2.32 -26.69
C SER A 211 18.37 2.60 -27.95
N SER A 212 18.10 3.71 -28.63
CA SER A 212 18.91 4.25 -29.72
C SER A 212 20.35 4.62 -29.31
N SER A 213 20.66 4.65 -28.00
CA SER A 213 22.05 4.72 -27.49
C SER A 213 22.81 3.39 -27.54
N GLY A 214 22.12 2.27 -27.84
CA GLY A 214 22.65 0.91 -27.70
C GLY A 214 22.51 0.32 -26.29
N GLU A 215 22.03 1.10 -25.31
CA GLU A 215 21.69 0.56 -24.00
C GLU A 215 20.48 -0.37 -24.07
N SER A 216 20.48 -1.42 -23.27
CA SER A 216 19.40 -2.38 -23.21
C SER A 216 19.18 -2.91 -21.79
N CYS A 217 17.96 -3.38 -21.53
CA CYS A 217 17.62 -4.10 -20.31
C CYS A 217 16.56 -5.16 -20.63
N SER A 218 16.47 -6.20 -19.80
CA SER A 218 15.52 -7.30 -20.00
C SER A 218 14.94 -7.73 -18.66
N LEU A 219 13.61 -7.77 -18.57
CA LEU A 219 12.86 -8.20 -17.37
C LEU A 219 11.57 -8.91 -17.77
N THR A 220 11.13 -9.82 -16.91
CA THR A 220 9.86 -10.55 -17.07
C THR A 220 8.67 -9.65 -16.71
N ALA A 221 7.62 -9.69 -17.53
CA ALA A 221 6.34 -9.07 -17.22
C ALA A 221 5.57 -9.89 -16.17
N ASP A 222 4.91 -9.20 -15.24
CA ASP A 222 4.18 -9.83 -14.15
C ASP A 222 2.89 -10.55 -14.61
N ALA A 223 2.16 -11.14 -13.66
CA ALA A 223 0.90 -11.83 -13.94
C ALA A 223 -0.22 -10.93 -14.54
N GLY A 224 -0.13 -9.60 -14.40
CA GLY A 224 -1.00 -8.63 -15.07
C GLY A 224 -0.47 -8.14 -16.42
N GLY A 225 0.70 -8.65 -16.85
CA GLY A 225 1.41 -8.21 -18.04
C GLY A 225 2.19 -6.91 -17.85
N ALA A 226 2.24 -6.32 -16.66
CA ALA A 226 3.00 -5.09 -16.43
C ALA A 226 4.49 -5.41 -16.29
N TRP A 227 5.34 -4.55 -16.84
CA TRP A 227 6.79 -4.69 -16.73
C TRP A 227 7.47 -3.35 -16.45
N ALA A 228 8.64 -3.42 -15.82
CA ALA A 228 9.50 -2.28 -15.55
C ALA A 228 10.96 -2.66 -15.78
N CYS A 229 11.74 -1.76 -16.36
CA CYS A 229 13.08 -2.03 -16.87
C CYS A 229 13.98 -0.82 -16.65
N LEU A 230 15.12 -1.00 -15.99
CA LEU A 230 16.01 0.09 -15.62
C LEU A 230 17.17 0.20 -16.62
N LEU A 231 17.26 1.32 -17.33
CA LEU A 231 18.41 1.67 -18.15
C LEU A 231 19.55 2.14 -17.22
N THR A 232 20.38 1.20 -16.79
CA THR A 232 21.46 1.39 -15.81
C THR A 232 22.73 2.02 -16.40
N GLY A 233 22.78 2.22 -17.71
CA GLY A 233 24.00 2.63 -18.40
C GLY A 233 24.38 4.11 -18.21
N SER A 234 25.57 4.43 -18.72
CA SER A 234 26.21 5.74 -18.61
C SER A 234 25.79 6.72 -19.71
N ALA A 235 24.63 6.52 -20.36
CA ALA A 235 24.04 7.50 -21.25
C ALA A 235 24.02 8.89 -20.61
N PRO A 236 24.55 9.91 -21.31
CA PRO A 236 24.36 11.31 -20.94
C PRO A 236 22.89 11.71 -20.95
N ASP A 237 22.59 12.89 -20.42
CA ASP A 237 21.26 13.48 -20.57
C ASP A 237 20.99 13.80 -22.03
N GLY A 238 19.79 13.46 -22.51
CA GLY A 238 19.48 13.48 -23.93
C GLY A 238 18.19 12.76 -24.31
N ALA A 239 17.78 12.96 -25.56
CA ALA A 239 16.60 12.32 -26.12
C ALA A 239 16.96 10.98 -26.76
N TYR A 240 16.25 9.92 -26.39
CA TYR A 240 16.45 8.56 -26.88
C TYR A 240 15.15 7.97 -27.44
N SER A 241 15.27 7.07 -28.40
CA SER A 241 14.17 6.28 -28.93
C SER A 241 14.28 4.86 -28.39
N LEU A 242 13.21 4.35 -27.77
CA LEU A 242 13.15 3.00 -27.21
C LEU A 242 12.26 2.10 -28.06
N THR A 243 12.68 0.87 -28.26
CA THR A 243 11.85 -0.22 -28.80
C THR A 243 11.90 -1.42 -27.87
N ALA A 244 10.82 -2.20 -27.81
CA ALA A 244 10.74 -3.38 -26.98
C ALA A 244 10.25 -4.60 -27.77
N THR A 245 10.79 -5.78 -27.47
CA THR A 245 10.33 -7.10 -27.94
C THR A 245 9.98 -7.97 -26.76
N GLN A 246 9.21 -9.05 -26.96
CA GLN A 246 8.94 -10.03 -25.91
C GLN A 246 8.94 -11.47 -26.41
N GLU A 247 9.33 -12.40 -25.53
CA GLU A 247 9.21 -13.85 -25.71
C GLU A 247 8.22 -14.41 -24.67
N ALA A 248 7.16 -15.08 -25.13
CA ALA A 248 6.07 -15.56 -24.27
C ALA A 248 6.33 -16.99 -23.73
N PRO A 249 5.95 -17.33 -22.49
CA PRO A 249 6.22 -18.65 -21.90
C PRO A 249 5.58 -19.83 -22.66
N PHE A 250 4.48 -19.57 -23.38
CA PHE A 250 3.77 -20.56 -24.19
C PHE A 250 4.37 -20.74 -25.60
N ALA A 251 5.34 -19.92 -26.00
CA ALA A 251 5.95 -19.91 -27.33
C ALA A 251 7.48 -19.71 -27.26
N PRO A 252 8.22 -20.59 -26.56
CA PRO A 252 9.68 -20.45 -26.42
C PRO A 252 10.39 -20.42 -27.77
N GLY A 253 11.35 -19.50 -27.90
CA GLY A 253 12.07 -19.19 -29.14
C GLY A 253 11.34 -18.22 -30.09
N VAL A 254 10.03 -17.99 -29.91
CA VAL A 254 9.25 -17.05 -30.74
C VAL A 254 9.27 -15.66 -30.10
N HIS A 255 9.96 -14.73 -30.75
CA HIS A 255 10.02 -13.34 -30.34
C HIS A 255 8.97 -12.52 -31.10
N SER A 256 8.33 -11.57 -30.41
CA SER A 256 7.50 -10.56 -31.07
C SER A 256 8.32 -9.68 -32.01
N ASP A 257 7.63 -8.98 -32.92
CA ASP A 257 8.20 -7.82 -33.59
C ASP A 257 8.54 -6.73 -32.56
N ALA A 258 9.34 -5.75 -32.98
CA ALA A 258 9.63 -4.58 -32.17
C ALA A 258 8.37 -3.71 -32.01
N SER A 259 8.18 -3.17 -30.80
CA SER A 259 7.18 -2.14 -30.52
C SER A 259 7.37 -0.91 -31.42
N ALA A 260 6.33 -0.09 -31.54
CA ALA A 260 6.50 1.26 -32.05
C ALA A 260 7.57 2.02 -31.22
N PRO A 261 8.40 2.87 -31.84
CA PRO A 261 9.44 3.60 -31.13
C PRO A 261 8.85 4.64 -30.16
N MET A 262 9.26 4.56 -28.89
CA MET A 262 8.86 5.50 -27.84
C MET A 262 9.98 6.50 -27.57
N ARG A 263 9.68 7.80 -27.65
CA ARG A 263 10.67 8.85 -27.35
C ARG A 263 10.70 9.16 -25.85
N VAL A 264 11.87 9.04 -25.25
CA VAL A 264 12.16 9.46 -23.87
C VAL A 264 13.24 10.54 -23.84
N VAL A 265 13.31 11.32 -22.76
CA VAL A 265 14.38 12.27 -22.49
C VAL A 265 15.00 11.90 -21.15
N LEU A 266 16.18 11.29 -21.17
CA LEU A 266 16.94 11.04 -19.95
C LEU A 266 17.48 12.37 -19.44
N ASP A 267 17.27 12.63 -18.15
CA ASP A 267 17.61 13.90 -17.50
C ASP A 267 17.91 13.62 -16.02
N ARG A 268 19.20 13.46 -15.71
CA ARG A 268 19.79 13.12 -14.41
C ARG A 268 20.44 14.34 -13.75
N THR A 269 20.57 15.45 -14.46
CA THR A 269 21.23 16.66 -13.96
C THR A 269 20.29 17.43 -13.04
N ALA A 270 20.63 17.49 -11.76
CA ALA A 270 19.90 18.33 -10.82
C ALA A 270 20.04 19.82 -11.18
N PRO A 271 18.95 20.60 -11.13
CA PRO A 271 19.02 22.04 -11.36
C PRO A 271 19.89 22.69 -10.27
N ALA A 272 20.54 23.80 -10.61
CA ALA A 272 21.33 24.56 -9.64
C ALA A 272 20.48 24.99 -8.42
N PRO A 273 21.03 25.21 -7.21
CA PRO A 273 20.27 25.79 -6.11
C PRO A 273 19.66 27.14 -6.51
N PRO A 274 18.37 27.40 -6.24
CA PRO A 274 17.75 28.68 -6.54
C PRO A 274 18.30 29.77 -5.61
N VAL A 275 18.21 31.03 -6.03
CA VAL A 275 18.63 32.17 -5.20
C VAL A 275 17.40 32.90 -4.69
N VAL A 276 17.29 33.09 -3.38
CA VAL A 276 16.26 33.95 -2.77
C VAL A 276 16.77 35.39 -2.80
N THR A 277 16.08 36.28 -3.52
CA THR A 277 16.44 37.71 -3.63
C THR A 277 15.56 38.62 -2.78
N ALA A 278 14.36 38.16 -2.41
CA ALA A 278 13.49 38.84 -1.46
C ALA A 278 12.72 37.83 -0.59
N PRO A 279 12.54 38.10 0.72
CA PRO A 279 13.14 39.20 1.50
C PRO A 279 14.67 39.08 1.64
N THR A 280 15.33 40.16 2.04
CA THR A 280 16.78 40.21 2.27
C THR A 280 17.14 39.87 3.73
N ALA A 281 18.40 39.53 4.00
CA ALA A 281 18.85 39.16 5.34
C ALA A 281 18.68 40.33 6.34
N GLY A 282 18.17 40.02 7.54
CA GLY A 282 17.85 40.99 8.59
C GLY A 282 16.46 41.65 8.46
N SER A 283 15.68 41.29 7.43
CA SER A 283 14.31 41.82 7.27
C SER A 283 13.41 41.48 8.45
N THR A 284 12.61 42.46 8.89
CA THR A 284 11.44 42.21 9.75
C THR A 284 10.18 42.15 8.89
N LEU A 285 9.37 41.10 9.05
CA LEU A 285 8.24 40.76 8.18
C LEU A 285 6.92 40.67 8.95
N PRO A 286 5.76 40.91 8.31
CA PRO A 286 4.47 40.60 8.90
C PRO A 286 4.23 39.09 9.04
N ASP A 287 3.23 38.72 9.84
CA ASP A 287 2.82 37.33 10.11
C ASP A 287 2.03 36.67 8.97
N ARG A 288 1.74 37.41 7.89
CA ARG A 288 0.89 37.00 6.76
C ARG A 288 1.28 37.70 5.47
N ASP A 289 0.79 37.17 4.35
CA ASP A 289 0.88 37.76 3.00
C ASP A 289 2.31 38.18 2.58
N VAL A 290 3.32 37.41 3.01
CA VAL A 290 4.72 37.69 2.74
C VAL A 290 5.11 37.20 1.36
N ARG A 291 5.52 38.13 0.50
CA ARG A 291 6.05 37.81 -0.84
C ARG A 291 7.51 37.38 -0.76
N PHE A 292 7.78 36.18 -1.27
CA PHE A 292 9.10 35.67 -1.59
C PHE A 292 9.37 35.82 -3.10
N ALA A 293 10.62 36.10 -3.47
CA ALA A 293 11.06 36.16 -4.86
C ALA A 293 12.53 35.77 -5.00
N GLY A 294 12.90 35.39 -6.21
CA GLY A 294 14.25 34.93 -6.49
C GLY A 294 14.51 34.59 -7.95
N THR A 295 15.64 33.95 -8.19
CA THR A 295 16.02 33.35 -9.48
C THR A 295 16.13 31.83 -9.38
N GLY A 296 15.98 31.16 -10.51
CA GLY A 296 15.97 29.71 -10.62
C GLY A 296 16.11 29.27 -12.07
N GLU A 297 15.92 27.97 -12.32
CA GLU A 297 15.97 27.38 -13.67
C GLU A 297 14.57 27.33 -14.30
N ASP A 298 14.44 27.82 -15.53
CA ASP A 298 13.13 27.99 -16.18
C ASP A 298 12.33 26.69 -16.30
N GLY A 299 11.04 26.76 -15.97
CA GLY A 299 10.15 25.60 -15.92
C GLY A 299 10.30 24.73 -14.67
N SER A 300 11.32 24.94 -13.83
CA SER A 300 11.41 24.30 -12.52
C SER A 300 10.37 24.84 -11.54
N THR A 301 9.96 24.00 -10.58
CA THR A 301 9.12 24.41 -9.45
C THR A 301 9.99 24.68 -8.22
N VAL A 302 10.04 25.93 -7.79
CA VAL A 302 10.67 26.37 -6.54
C VAL A 302 9.72 26.14 -5.37
N THR A 303 10.23 25.58 -4.27
CA THR A 303 9.56 25.49 -2.97
C THR A 303 10.33 26.29 -1.93
N VAL A 304 9.66 27.24 -1.29
CA VAL A 304 10.23 28.09 -0.23
C VAL A 304 9.87 27.51 1.14
N PHE A 305 10.87 27.39 2.00
CA PHE A 305 10.75 26.95 3.37
C PHE A 305 11.10 28.07 4.35
N VAL A 306 10.35 28.16 5.45
CA VAL A 306 10.68 28.96 6.63
C VAL A 306 10.83 28.02 7.81
N GLY A 307 12.06 27.89 8.33
CA GLY A 307 12.40 26.84 9.29
C GLY A 307 12.23 25.46 8.65
N SER A 308 11.29 24.66 9.16
CA SER A 308 10.91 23.34 8.62
C SER A 308 9.61 23.34 7.81
N ALA A 309 8.88 24.46 7.76
CA ALA A 309 7.59 24.54 7.06
C ALA A 309 7.80 24.99 5.61
N SER A 310 7.20 24.29 4.65
CA SER A 310 7.01 24.82 3.29
C SER A 310 5.93 25.91 3.34
N VAL A 311 6.23 27.11 2.85
CA VAL A 311 5.36 28.29 3.00
C VAL A 311 4.74 28.76 1.68
N CYS A 312 5.41 28.55 0.55
CA CYS A 312 4.83 28.75 -0.78
C CYS A 312 5.66 28.05 -1.88
N GLN A 313 5.06 27.92 -3.06
CA GLN A 313 5.69 27.39 -4.28
C GLN A 313 5.47 28.32 -5.47
N ALA A 314 6.38 28.29 -6.44
CA ALA A 314 6.25 28.98 -7.72
C ALA A 314 6.96 28.22 -8.84
N ILE A 315 6.43 28.31 -10.06
CA ILE A 315 7.15 27.91 -11.27
C ILE A 315 8.09 29.06 -11.66
N VAL A 316 9.32 28.74 -12.06
CA VAL A 316 10.28 29.71 -12.59
C VAL A 316 9.91 30.06 -14.03
N SER A 317 9.88 31.36 -14.34
CA SER A 317 9.67 31.90 -15.68
C SER A 317 10.58 33.11 -15.92
N ALA A 318 11.25 33.15 -17.08
CA ALA A 318 12.30 34.11 -17.41
C ALA A 318 13.40 34.19 -16.33
N ALA A 319 13.88 33.02 -15.89
CA ALA A 319 14.84 32.78 -14.81
C ALA A 319 14.44 33.37 -13.44
N ARG A 320 13.17 33.74 -13.25
CA ARG A 320 12.65 34.38 -12.03
C ARG A 320 11.46 33.62 -11.47
N TRP A 321 11.31 33.66 -10.15
CA TRP A 321 10.15 33.10 -9.47
C TRP A 321 9.66 34.06 -8.38
N SER A 322 8.38 33.96 -8.03
CA SER A 322 7.83 34.64 -6.86
C SER A 322 6.57 33.94 -6.37
N CYS A 323 6.45 33.79 -5.06
CA CYS A 323 5.26 33.27 -4.41
C CYS A 323 4.92 34.09 -3.17
N VAL A 324 3.69 33.94 -2.66
CA VAL A 324 3.23 34.60 -1.44
C VAL A 324 2.91 33.53 -0.40
N ALA A 325 3.50 33.66 0.79
CA ALA A 325 3.13 32.87 1.95
C ALA A 325 1.98 33.56 2.69
N THR A 326 0.86 32.86 2.87
CA THR A 326 -0.35 33.41 3.49
C THR A 326 -0.23 33.56 5.00
N ALA A 327 0.60 32.75 5.66
CA ALA A 327 0.86 32.83 7.10
C ALA A 327 2.29 32.39 7.43
N LEU A 328 2.91 33.04 8.43
CA LEU A 328 4.23 32.73 8.96
C LEU A 328 4.20 32.66 10.49
N ALA A 329 5.04 31.79 11.08
CA ALA A 329 5.22 31.74 12.53
C ALA A 329 6.07 32.93 13.00
N THR A 330 5.62 33.60 14.07
CA THR A 330 6.28 34.77 14.66
C THR A 330 7.59 34.42 15.37
N GLY A 331 8.60 35.29 15.28
CA GLY A 331 9.92 35.12 15.90
C GLY A 331 11.04 35.01 14.86
N ASP A 332 12.21 34.52 15.30
CA ASP A 332 13.38 34.34 14.43
C ASP A 332 13.11 33.24 13.39
N ALA A 333 13.40 33.58 12.13
CA ALA A 333 13.08 32.76 10.96
C ALA A 333 14.31 32.59 10.06
N ARG A 334 14.37 31.43 9.39
CA ARG A 334 15.41 31.09 8.40
C ARG A 334 14.74 30.61 7.13
N VAL A 335 14.91 31.34 6.03
CA VAL A 335 14.37 30.99 4.72
C VAL A 335 15.40 30.19 3.92
N VAL A 336 14.94 29.14 3.24
CA VAL A 336 15.67 28.38 2.23
C VAL A 336 14.71 28.07 1.08
N ALA A 337 15.17 28.10 -0.15
CA ALA A 337 14.45 27.58 -1.31
C ALA A 337 15.14 26.34 -1.88
N ILE A 338 14.37 25.39 -2.41
CA ILE A 338 14.85 24.31 -3.29
C ILE A 338 14.08 24.43 -4.61
N GLN A 339 14.62 23.95 -5.72
CA GLN A 339 13.88 23.82 -6.97
C GLN A 339 13.92 22.40 -7.53
N LYS A 340 12.85 22.02 -8.20
CA LYS A 340 12.68 20.71 -8.84
C LYS A 340 12.34 20.90 -10.32
N ASP A 341 13.10 20.28 -11.21
CA ASP A 341 12.90 20.42 -12.66
C ASP A 341 11.71 19.58 -13.18
N ALA A 342 11.52 19.60 -14.50
CA ALA A 342 10.45 18.88 -15.19
C ALA A 342 10.67 17.36 -15.34
N ALA A 343 11.88 16.84 -15.11
CA ALA A 343 12.13 15.40 -15.02
C ALA A 343 11.87 14.88 -13.59
N GLY A 344 12.19 15.72 -12.62
CA GLY A 344 12.01 15.50 -11.19
C GLY A 344 13.29 15.58 -10.37
N ASN A 345 14.43 15.97 -10.95
CA ASN A 345 15.64 16.18 -10.16
C ASN A 345 15.45 17.38 -9.24
N SER A 346 16.04 17.34 -8.05
CA SER A 346 15.91 18.38 -7.03
C SER A 346 17.27 19.01 -6.73
N SER A 347 17.32 20.34 -6.69
CA SER A 347 18.52 21.09 -6.35
C SER A 347 18.95 20.87 -4.90
N SER A 348 20.18 21.28 -4.58
CA SER A 348 20.53 21.64 -3.20
C SER A 348 19.70 22.85 -2.72
N GLY A 349 19.68 23.07 -1.40
CA GLY A 349 19.06 24.27 -0.83
C GLY A 349 19.83 25.54 -1.20
N SER A 350 19.10 26.63 -1.37
CA SER A 350 19.64 27.99 -1.49
C SER A 350 20.52 28.35 -0.29
N ASP A 351 21.34 29.39 -0.46
CA ASP A 351 21.82 30.15 0.68
C ASP A 351 20.65 30.61 1.54
N ALA A 352 20.87 30.62 2.85
CA ALA A 352 19.80 30.82 3.81
C ALA A 352 19.70 32.28 4.27
N VAL A 353 18.50 32.83 4.18
CA VAL A 353 18.22 34.20 4.60
C VAL A 353 17.71 34.17 6.05
N ALA A 354 18.34 34.94 6.94
CA ALA A 354 17.85 35.15 8.31
C ALA A 354 16.92 36.36 8.36
N LEU A 355 15.79 36.24 9.06
CA LEU A 355 14.71 37.24 9.14
C LEU A 355 14.00 37.13 10.49
N VAL A 356 13.22 38.14 10.84
CA VAL A 356 12.35 38.16 12.03
C VAL A 356 10.90 38.33 11.57
N VAL A 357 9.98 37.48 12.02
CA VAL A 357 8.55 37.63 11.76
C VAL A 357 7.92 38.32 12.97
N ALA A 358 7.42 39.53 12.78
CA ALA A 358 6.80 40.33 13.82
C ALA A 358 5.48 39.71 14.29
N ALA A 359 5.18 39.80 15.58
CA ALA A 359 3.86 39.49 16.08
C ALA A 359 2.84 40.54 15.56
N PRO A 360 1.60 40.13 15.24
CA PRO A 360 0.56 41.08 14.88
C PRO A 360 0.33 42.08 16.05
N PRO A 361 0.06 43.36 15.75
CA PRO A 361 -0.16 44.36 16.80
C PRO A 361 -1.34 43.93 17.67
N GLY A 362 -1.09 43.80 18.98
CA GLY A 362 -2.11 43.41 19.94
C GLY A 362 -3.26 44.41 19.95
N SER A 363 -4.48 43.92 19.77
CA SER A 363 -5.69 44.73 20.01
C SER A 363 -5.65 45.29 21.43
N PRO A 364 -5.87 46.61 21.64
CA PRO A 364 -5.67 47.22 22.95
C PRO A 364 -6.63 46.64 23.98
N THR A 365 -6.09 45.97 25.00
CA THR A 365 -6.83 45.56 26.20
C THR A 365 -7.46 46.79 26.84
N PRO A 366 -8.80 46.85 27.03
CA PRO A 366 -9.42 47.99 27.68
C PRO A 366 -8.98 48.05 29.15
N SER A 367 -8.29 49.13 29.51
CA SER A 367 -7.88 49.39 30.89
C SER A 367 -9.10 49.76 31.75
N PRO A 368 -9.28 49.18 32.95
CA PRO A 368 -10.41 49.52 33.81
C PRO A 368 -10.11 50.73 34.70
N THR A 369 -11.00 51.74 34.74
CA THR A 369 -11.42 52.48 35.96
C THR A 369 -12.44 53.58 35.63
N ALA A 370 -13.69 53.36 36.10
CA ALA A 370 -14.66 54.30 36.73
C ALA A 370 -14.99 55.71 36.15
N PRO A 371 -16.05 56.37 36.64
CA PRO A 371 -17.40 55.85 36.88
C PRO A 371 -18.48 56.67 36.12
N THR A 372 -19.66 56.06 35.97
CA THR A 372 -20.84 56.68 35.34
C THR A 372 -21.29 57.95 36.08
N ARG A 373 -21.47 59.06 35.34
CA ARG A 373 -22.41 60.14 35.70
C ARG A 373 -23.52 60.20 34.65
N THR A 374 -24.75 60.09 35.13
CA THR A 374 -26.00 60.11 34.37
C THR A 374 -26.35 61.48 33.80
N LEU A 375 -27.05 61.50 32.66
CA LEU A 375 -28.37 62.16 32.46
C LEU A 375 -29.00 61.65 31.12
N PRO A 376 -30.34 61.75 30.92
CA PRO A 376 -31.07 60.82 30.05
C PRO A 376 -31.66 61.43 28.76
N SER A 377 -32.41 60.56 28.05
CA SER A 377 -33.67 60.79 27.30
C SER A 377 -33.69 60.74 25.75
N THR A 378 -33.92 59.52 25.23
CA THR A 378 -35.05 59.11 24.33
C THR A 378 -35.20 59.78 22.92
N PRO A 379 -36.09 59.32 22.00
CA PRO A 379 -35.59 58.58 20.84
C PRO A 379 -36.07 59.06 19.45
N GLY A 380 -35.46 58.51 18.40
CA GLY A 380 -35.92 58.57 16.99
C GLY A 380 -34.72 58.43 16.05
N ALA A 381 -34.80 57.95 14.81
CA ALA A 381 -35.80 57.31 13.98
C ALA A 381 -35.00 56.94 12.70
N ALA A 382 -35.16 55.72 12.19
CA ALA A 382 -34.74 55.37 10.82
C ALA A 382 -35.86 55.77 9.84
N PRO A 383 -35.66 55.81 8.49
CA PRO A 383 -34.48 55.34 7.74
C PRO A 383 -33.93 56.34 6.69
N SER A 384 -32.81 55.98 6.05
CA SER A 384 -32.39 56.53 4.75
C SER A 384 -33.19 55.90 3.60
N PRO A 385 -33.27 56.60 2.45
CA PRO A 385 -32.88 55.93 1.21
C PRO A 385 -32.04 56.82 0.26
N ASP A 386 -31.59 56.15 -0.81
CA ASP A 386 -31.22 56.66 -2.15
C ASP A 386 -29.83 57.26 -2.46
N VAL A 387 -29.17 56.48 -3.33
CA VAL A 387 -28.09 56.73 -4.31
C VAL A 387 -28.68 57.62 -5.43
N PRO A 388 -27.94 58.59 -6.07
CA PRO A 388 -27.17 58.19 -7.26
C PRO A 388 -25.94 59.02 -7.69
N ASP A 389 -25.34 58.46 -8.75
CA ASP A 389 -24.61 59.07 -9.87
C ASP A 389 -23.07 58.99 -9.96
N ALA A 390 -22.66 58.49 -11.14
CA ALA A 390 -21.34 58.59 -11.77
C ALA A 390 -21.31 59.87 -12.67
N PRO A 391 -20.34 60.17 -13.57
CA PRO A 391 -19.68 59.28 -14.54
C PRO A 391 -18.12 59.45 -14.47
N ASP A 392 -17.25 59.29 -15.47
CA ASP A 392 -17.36 59.01 -16.93
C ASP A 392 -16.03 58.39 -17.46
N ASP A 393 -15.86 58.40 -18.78
CA ASP A 393 -14.62 58.28 -19.59
C ASP A 393 -14.00 56.89 -19.81
N LEU A 394 -13.59 56.50 -21.03
CA LEU A 394 -13.98 56.81 -22.43
C LEU A 394 -13.11 55.85 -23.29
N ASP A 395 -13.67 55.14 -24.28
CA ASP A 395 -12.87 54.26 -25.17
C ASP A 395 -13.30 54.40 -26.64
N GLU A 396 -12.32 54.35 -27.55
CA GLU A 396 -12.43 54.82 -28.94
C GLU A 396 -12.45 53.65 -29.93
N GLY A 397 -13.40 53.63 -30.89
CA GLY A 397 -13.70 52.43 -31.68
C GLY A 397 -13.75 52.60 -33.20
N ALA A 398 -13.37 51.54 -33.92
CA ALA A 398 -13.75 51.16 -35.31
C ALA A 398 -13.04 49.83 -35.66
N SER A 399 -13.56 48.86 -36.43
CA SER A 399 -14.87 48.63 -37.08
C SER A 399 -15.05 47.11 -37.34
N PRO A 400 -16.22 46.60 -37.77
CA PRO A 400 -16.60 45.18 -37.60
C PRO A 400 -16.14 44.19 -38.71
N ALA A 401 -16.31 42.90 -38.41
CA ALA A 401 -15.80 41.75 -39.17
C ALA A 401 -16.64 41.33 -40.40
N SER A 402 -15.97 40.72 -41.38
CA SER A 402 -16.56 39.94 -42.47
C SER A 402 -17.02 38.55 -42.01
N PRO A 403 -18.07 37.95 -42.60
CA PRO A 403 -18.49 36.58 -42.30
C PRO A 403 -17.54 35.54 -42.92
N PRO A 404 -17.28 34.39 -42.25
CA PRO A 404 -16.42 33.34 -42.78
C PRO A 404 -17.14 32.33 -43.70
N ASP A 405 -16.34 31.70 -44.56
CA ASP A 405 -16.71 30.79 -45.65
C ASP A 405 -17.20 29.40 -45.15
N PRO A 406 -18.34 28.84 -45.63
CA PRO A 406 -18.87 27.55 -45.17
C PRO A 406 -18.19 26.37 -45.88
N GLY A 407 -16.92 26.09 -45.56
CA GLY A 407 -16.14 25.04 -46.25
C GLY A 407 -15.13 24.23 -45.42
N VAL A 408 -14.84 24.59 -44.16
CA VAL A 408 -13.79 23.94 -43.36
C VAL A 408 -14.36 23.24 -42.13
N PRO A 409 -14.21 21.90 -41.98
CA PRO A 409 -14.54 21.21 -40.74
C PRO A 409 -13.65 21.71 -39.61
N ARG A 410 -14.25 22.31 -38.58
CA ARG A 410 -13.52 22.65 -37.34
C ARG A 410 -13.06 21.34 -36.68
N PRO A 411 -11.80 21.20 -36.22
CA PRO A 411 -11.42 20.06 -35.40
C PRO A 411 -12.30 20.06 -34.15
N THR A 412 -13.00 18.95 -33.90
CA THR A 412 -13.70 18.73 -32.63
C THR A 412 -12.68 18.86 -31.49
N PRO A 413 -12.97 19.65 -30.43
CA PRO A 413 -12.15 19.61 -29.23
C PRO A 413 -12.04 18.17 -28.73
N PRO A 414 -10.89 17.75 -28.19
CA PRO A 414 -10.83 16.48 -27.48
C PRO A 414 -11.89 16.49 -26.37
N ALA A 415 -12.60 15.36 -26.21
CA ALA A 415 -13.52 15.20 -25.10
C ALA A 415 -12.77 15.46 -23.77
N PRO A 416 -13.41 16.09 -22.76
CA PRO A 416 -12.80 16.22 -21.45
C PRO A 416 -12.47 14.81 -20.91
N PRO A 417 -11.37 14.66 -20.13
CA PRO A 417 -11.00 13.36 -19.58
C PRO A 417 -12.16 12.82 -18.74
N GLU A 418 -12.62 11.62 -19.07
CA GLU A 418 -13.85 11.00 -18.55
C GLU A 418 -13.72 10.48 -17.09
N ASN A 419 -12.74 10.97 -16.34
CA ASN A 419 -12.52 10.70 -14.93
C ASN A 419 -12.42 12.02 -14.19
N ASP A 420 -13.40 12.34 -13.35
CA ASP A 420 -13.30 13.47 -12.42
C ASP A 420 -12.03 13.33 -11.57
N ALA A 421 -11.34 14.43 -11.30
CA ALA A 421 -10.06 14.41 -10.58
C ALA A 421 -10.17 13.90 -9.13
N TRP A 422 -11.41 13.79 -8.62
CA TRP A 422 -11.76 13.12 -7.37
C TRP A 422 -11.82 11.60 -7.47
N ASP A 423 -12.13 11.05 -8.65
CA ASP A 423 -12.37 9.64 -8.92
C ASP A 423 -11.13 8.91 -9.47
N ALA A 424 -10.04 9.65 -9.68
CA ALA A 424 -8.72 9.10 -9.94
C ALA A 424 -8.33 7.99 -8.94
N THR A 425 -7.61 6.98 -9.46
CA THR A 425 -7.13 5.84 -8.68
C THR A 425 -6.03 6.26 -7.71
N THR A 426 -5.98 5.57 -6.56
CA THR A 426 -4.93 5.74 -5.55
C THR A 426 -4.28 4.37 -5.26
N PRO A 427 -3.13 4.32 -4.57
CA PRO A 427 -2.54 3.04 -4.13
C PRO A 427 -3.47 2.14 -3.30
N PHE A 428 -4.57 2.67 -2.78
CA PHE A 428 -5.55 1.97 -1.95
C PHE A 428 -6.92 1.79 -2.63
N SER A 429 -7.11 2.24 -3.88
CA SER A 429 -8.38 2.09 -4.59
C SER A 429 -8.55 0.70 -5.25
N THR A 430 -7.52 -0.16 -5.24
CA THR A 430 -7.60 -1.55 -5.69
C THR A 430 -7.98 -2.47 -4.53
N PRO A 431 -9.08 -3.26 -4.62
CA PRO A 431 -9.45 -4.17 -3.54
C PRO A 431 -8.42 -5.29 -3.37
N LEU A 432 -8.14 -5.65 -2.13
CA LEU A 432 -7.26 -6.76 -1.78
C LEU A 432 -7.89 -8.10 -2.18
N SER A 433 -7.17 -8.94 -2.92
CA SER A 433 -7.68 -10.21 -3.43
C SER A 433 -7.94 -11.25 -2.32
N SER A 434 -8.82 -12.21 -2.60
CA SER A 434 -9.03 -13.39 -1.76
C SER A 434 -7.92 -14.42 -1.96
N LEU A 435 -7.19 -14.74 -0.89
CA LEU A 435 -6.16 -15.81 -0.90
C LEU A 435 -6.75 -17.23 -0.94
N LEU A 436 -8.06 -17.39 -0.72
CA LEU A 436 -8.74 -18.67 -0.93
C LEU A 436 -8.99 -18.97 -2.42
N ALA A 437 -8.85 -17.98 -3.32
CA ALA A 437 -9.00 -18.15 -4.76
C ALA A 437 -7.70 -18.62 -5.45
N SER A 438 -6.52 -18.31 -4.90
CA SER A 438 -5.21 -18.51 -5.54
C SER A 438 -4.46 -19.77 -5.07
N SER A 439 -5.14 -20.91 -5.14
CA SER A 439 -4.71 -22.28 -4.78
C SER A 439 -4.89 -22.70 -3.29
N PRO A 440 -5.79 -23.66 -3.00
CA PRO A 440 -5.97 -24.19 -1.66
C PRO A 440 -4.87 -25.22 -1.33
N GLY A 441 -3.78 -24.77 -0.71
CA GLY A 441 -2.77 -25.67 -0.14
C GLY A 441 -1.42 -25.02 0.14
N ILE A 442 -0.59 -24.89 -0.90
CA ILE A 442 0.84 -24.58 -0.75
C ILE A 442 1.08 -23.17 -0.20
N GLY A 443 0.33 -22.15 -0.67
CA GLY A 443 0.46 -20.77 -0.19
C GLY A 443 0.15 -20.62 1.31
N GLY A 444 -0.96 -21.18 1.77
CA GLY A 444 -1.36 -21.14 3.18
C GLY A 444 -0.34 -21.83 4.11
N LEU A 445 0.18 -23.00 3.70
CA LEU A 445 1.22 -23.69 4.46
C LEU A 445 2.52 -22.86 4.54
N ARG A 446 2.96 -22.27 3.41
CA ARG A 446 4.14 -21.39 3.35
C ARG A 446 4.00 -20.19 4.30
N ALA A 447 2.85 -19.52 4.30
CA ALA A 447 2.57 -18.38 5.18
C ALA A 447 2.63 -18.77 6.67
N ILE A 448 2.08 -19.93 7.05
CA ILE A 448 2.15 -20.44 8.43
C ILE A 448 3.59 -20.78 8.83
N VAL A 449 4.37 -21.46 7.98
CA VAL A 449 5.77 -21.80 8.26
C VAL A 449 6.62 -20.53 8.46
N LEU A 450 6.44 -19.54 7.58
CA LEU A 450 7.16 -18.26 7.70
C LEU A 450 6.74 -17.47 8.95
N ALA A 451 5.44 -17.45 9.28
CA ALA A 451 4.95 -16.84 10.51
C ALA A 451 5.52 -17.51 11.78
N VAL A 452 5.68 -18.85 11.78
CA VAL A 452 6.36 -19.58 12.85
C VAL A 452 7.84 -19.19 12.94
N LEU A 453 8.56 -19.07 11.83
CA LEU A 453 9.96 -18.62 11.81
C LEU A 453 10.12 -17.19 12.35
N ILE A 454 9.27 -16.25 11.93
CA ILE A 454 9.29 -14.87 12.42
C ILE A 454 8.93 -14.81 13.92
N ALA A 455 7.84 -15.45 14.34
CA ALA A 455 7.41 -15.45 15.74
C ALA A 455 8.44 -16.11 16.68
N THR A 456 9.09 -17.20 16.25
CA THR A 456 10.17 -17.84 17.02
C THR A 456 11.44 -16.99 17.07
N THR A 457 11.74 -16.21 16.02
CA THR A 457 12.86 -15.26 16.00
C THR A 457 12.63 -14.10 16.98
N ILE A 458 11.42 -13.52 17.00
CA ILE A 458 11.01 -12.49 17.99
C ILE A 458 11.08 -13.05 19.42
N ALA A 459 10.58 -14.29 19.63
CA ALA A 459 10.66 -15.00 20.90
C ALA A 459 12.12 -15.21 21.37
N LEU A 460 13.02 -15.57 20.45
CA LEU A 460 14.45 -15.76 20.74
C LEU A 460 15.10 -14.44 21.17
N GLY A 461 14.90 -13.35 20.41
CA GLY A 461 15.42 -12.02 20.77
C GLY A 461 14.95 -11.57 22.15
N ALA A 462 13.67 -11.78 22.47
CA ALA A 462 13.11 -11.49 23.79
C ALA A 462 13.76 -12.30 24.92
N LEU A 463 13.97 -13.60 24.72
CA LEU A 463 14.63 -14.49 25.68
C LEU A 463 16.11 -14.13 25.90
N LEU A 464 16.83 -13.75 24.85
CA LEU A 464 18.23 -13.32 24.93
C LEU A 464 18.36 -11.99 25.67
N HIS A 465 17.49 -11.01 25.38
CA HIS A 465 17.44 -9.73 26.11
C HIS A 465 17.17 -9.91 27.62
N LEU A 466 16.20 -10.77 27.98
CA LEU A 466 15.84 -11.04 29.37
C LEU A 466 16.91 -11.80 30.15
N ARG A 467 17.73 -12.62 29.48
CA ARG A 467 18.89 -13.30 30.09
C ARG A 467 20.09 -12.38 30.26
N GLY A 468 20.32 -11.45 29.32
CA GLY A 468 21.42 -10.48 29.38
C GLY A 468 21.27 -9.41 30.49
N THR A 469 20.09 -9.22 31.07
CA THR A 469 19.88 -8.33 32.23
C THR A 469 20.18 -8.99 33.59
N SER A 470 20.36 -10.30 33.64
CA SER A 470 20.57 -11.05 34.89
C SER A 470 22.04 -11.13 35.33
N ALA A 471 22.95 -10.51 34.58
CA ALA A 471 24.41 -10.61 34.76
C ALA A 471 25.08 -9.23 34.96
N ALA A 472 24.35 -8.26 35.52
CA ALA A 472 24.96 -7.02 36.00
C ALA A 472 25.48 -7.24 37.43
N PRO A 473 26.78 -7.07 37.71
CA PRO A 473 27.27 -6.97 39.08
C PRO A 473 26.61 -5.76 39.76
N VAL A 474 26.19 -5.92 41.01
CA VAL A 474 25.73 -4.80 41.84
C VAL A 474 26.93 -3.90 42.13
N GLY A 475 27.08 -2.78 41.42
CA GLY A 475 28.06 -1.75 41.81
C GLY A 475 28.64 -0.85 40.72
N ALA A 476 28.62 -1.21 39.43
CA ALA A 476 29.32 -0.44 38.39
C ALA A 476 28.51 0.78 37.87
N PRO A 477 28.99 2.03 38.00
CA PRO A 477 28.33 3.19 37.42
C PRO A 477 28.57 3.26 35.90
N ALA A 478 27.50 3.15 35.11
CA ALA A 478 27.58 3.24 33.65
C ALA A 478 28.07 4.64 33.20
N ARG A 479 29.27 4.71 32.63
CA ARG A 479 29.87 5.92 32.04
C ARG A 479 28.97 6.41 30.89
N ARG A 480 28.30 7.56 31.06
CA ARG A 480 27.45 8.17 30.02
C ARG A 480 28.23 9.22 29.23
N VAL A 481 28.06 9.22 27.92
CA VAL A 481 28.41 10.37 27.07
C VAL A 481 27.36 11.46 27.31
N VAL A 482 27.80 12.62 27.81
CA VAL A 482 26.95 13.78 28.08
C VAL A 482 27.10 14.76 26.93
N LEU A 483 26.11 14.84 26.03
CA LEU A 483 26.19 15.74 24.88
C LEU A 483 25.71 17.19 25.16
N THR A 484 24.95 17.42 26.24
CA THR A 484 24.66 18.77 26.77
C THR A 484 24.53 18.74 28.30
N GLY A 485 25.17 19.69 28.98
CA GLY A 485 25.41 19.69 30.43
C GLY A 485 24.23 20.09 31.33
N ARG A 486 22.99 19.64 31.06
CA ARG A 486 21.81 19.99 31.89
C ARG A 486 20.86 18.84 32.26
N ASN A 487 21.22 17.59 32.00
CA ASN A 487 20.40 16.45 32.42
C ASN A 487 20.61 16.11 33.91
N ARG A 488 19.65 16.53 34.78
CA ARG A 488 19.55 16.03 36.16
C ARG A 488 19.41 14.51 36.17
N ALA A 489 20.01 13.85 37.15
CA ALA A 489 20.02 12.40 37.24
C ALA A 489 18.62 11.83 37.52
N THR A 490 18.03 11.15 36.54
CA THR A 490 16.99 10.15 36.80
C THR A 490 17.66 8.91 37.40
N ALA A 491 17.25 8.58 38.62
CA ALA A 491 17.75 7.42 39.35
C ALA A 491 17.46 6.09 38.60
N PRO A 492 18.18 4.99 38.89
CA PRO A 492 17.90 3.70 38.27
C PRO A 492 16.47 3.27 38.55
N ILE A 493 15.77 2.74 37.54
CA ILE A 493 14.41 2.21 37.69
C ILE A 493 14.46 0.87 38.43
N ALA A 494 14.65 0.93 39.74
CA ALA A 494 13.99 0.00 40.64
C ALA A 494 12.47 0.20 40.52
N ARG A 495 11.67 -0.85 40.71
CA ARG A 495 10.25 -0.65 41.01
C ARG A 495 10.15 -0.04 42.40
N SER A 496 10.09 1.28 42.47
CA SER A 496 9.61 1.97 43.65
C SER A 496 8.08 1.86 43.66
N ASP A 497 7.52 1.13 44.63
CA ASP A 497 6.11 1.20 45.00
C ASP A 497 5.80 2.53 45.73
N GLY A 498 6.25 3.65 45.14
CA GLY A 498 6.24 4.98 45.71
C GLY A 498 5.51 5.95 44.79
N ALA A 499 4.40 6.49 45.28
CA ALA A 499 3.68 7.66 44.75
C ALA A 499 3.62 7.75 43.21
N ALA A 500 2.86 6.85 42.58
CA ALA A 500 2.46 7.04 41.19
C ALA A 500 1.58 8.30 41.10
N GLU A 501 2.16 9.38 40.56
CA GLU A 501 1.44 10.54 40.06
C GLU A 501 0.31 10.04 39.16
N SER A 502 -0.94 10.39 39.48
CA SER A 502 -2.10 9.74 38.86
C SER A 502 -2.10 10.00 37.34
N PRO A 503 -2.03 8.97 36.48
CA PRO A 503 -1.86 9.17 35.05
C PRO A 503 -3.04 9.93 34.48
N THR A 504 -2.81 11.17 34.05
CA THR A 504 -3.81 12.03 33.44
C THR A 504 -4.24 11.41 32.10
N SER A 505 -5.54 11.13 31.96
CA SER A 505 -6.09 10.65 30.70
C SER A 505 -5.94 11.71 29.62
N ALA A 506 -5.45 11.32 28.44
CA ALA A 506 -5.40 12.21 27.28
C ALA A 506 -6.79 12.78 26.97
N SER A 507 -6.88 14.08 26.67
CA SER A 507 -8.14 14.71 26.26
C SER A 507 -8.58 14.20 24.89
N ALA A 508 -9.88 14.30 24.60
CA ALA A 508 -10.43 13.98 23.29
C ALA A 508 -9.76 14.80 22.17
N THR A 509 -9.38 16.05 22.44
CA THR A 509 -8.65 16.90 21.50
C THR A 509 -7.25 16.36 21.18
N THR A 510 -6.48 15.93 22.19
CA THR A 510 -5.16 15.32 21.96
C THR A 510 -5.27 14.00 21.18
N VAL A 511 -6.30 13.20 21.44
CA VAL A 511 -6.58 11.98 20.66
C VAL A 511 -6.94 12.30 19.22
N LEU A 512 -7.78 13.31 18.97
CA LEU A 512 -8.14 13.73 17.60
C LEU A 512 -6.93 14.25 16.81
N PHE A 513 -6.12 15.13 17.41
CA PHE A 513 -4.87 15.60 16.80
C PHE A 513 -3.92 14.44 16.49
N ALA A 514 -3.82 13.45 17.38
CA ALA A 514 -2.99 12.28 17.15
C ALA A 514 -3.47 11.42 15.97
N LEU A 515 -4.79 11.24 15.82
CA LEU A 515 -5.39 10.52 14.69
C LEU A 515 -5.14 11.22 13.35
N VAL A 516 -5.34 12.55 13.29
CA VAL A 516 -5.09 13.35 12.08
C VAL A 516 -3.60 13.32 11.71
N ALA A 517 -2.70 13.45 12.68
CA ALA A 517 -1.26 13.37 12.46
C ALA A 517 -0.83 11.97 11.96
N VAL A 518 -1.39 10.88 12.50
CA VAL A 518 -1.17 9.52 11.97
C VAL A 518 -1.66 9.41 10.54
N ALA A 519 -2.89 9.83 10.23
CA ALA A 519 -3.43 9.76 8.88
C ALA A 519 -2.57 10.54 7.87
N GLY A 520 -2.07 11.74 8.23
CA GLY A 520 -1.13 12.49 7.42
C GLY A 520 0.19 11.73 7.15
N ILE A 521 0.76 11.08 8.17
CA ILE A 521 1.98 10.26 8.01
C ILE A 521 1.70 9.04 7.11
N LEU A 522 0.55 8.39 7.24
CA LEU A 522 0.18 7.23 6.42
C LEU A 522 0.13 7.58 4.92
N ILE A 523 -0.39 8.74 4.55
CA ILE A 523 -0.40 9.22 3.15
C ILE A 523 1.03 9.45 2.64
N LEU A 524 1.90 10.03 3.48
CA LEU A 524 3.31 10.31 3.14
C LEU A 524 4.17 9.04 2.96
N SER A 525 3.62 7.84 3.22
CA SER A 525 4.23 6.55 2.89
C SER A 525 4.45 6.33 1.38
N ARG A 526 3.80 7.13 0.53
CA ARG A 526 4.01 7.16 -0.93
C ARG A 526 4.12 8.60 -1.45
N PRO A 527 4.59 8.81 -2.70
CA PRO A 527 4.49 10.10 -3.37
C PRO A 527 3.03 10.60 -3.38
N VAL A 528 2.85 11.92 -3.31
CA VAL A 528 1.56 12.58 -3.31
C VAL A 528 1.58 13.59 -4.45
N ASP A 529 0.80 13.33 -5.49
CA ASP A 529 0.87 14.07 -6.76
C ASP A 529 -0.13 15.24 -6.83
N GLY A 530 -0.61 15.70 -5.65
CA GLY A 530 -1.49 16.86 -5.52
C GLY A 530 -2.93 16.68 -6.03
N THR A 531 -3.32 15.49 -6.50
CA THR A 531 -4.66 15.25 -7.04
C THR A 531 -5.73 15.22 -5.94
N PRO A 532 -6.98 15.66 -6.21
CA PRO A 532 -8.07 15.64 -5.22
C PRO A 532 -8.38 14.26 -4.62
N ALA A 533 -8.12 13.17 -5.36
CA ALA A 533 -8.20 11.81 -4.84
C ALA A 533 -7.36 11.56 -3.56
N TYR A 534 -6.24 12.27 -3.36
CA TYR A 534 -5.48 12.16 -2.10
C TYR A 534 -6.21 12.79 -0.90
N ALA A 535 -7.12 13.75 -1.10
CA ALA A 535 -7.97 14.28 -0.04
C ALA A 535 -9.07 13.27 0.35
N ARG A 536 -9.60 12.49 -0.60
CA ARG A 536 -10.47 11.33 -0.34
C ARG A 536 -9.72 10.27 0.46
N LEU A 537 -8.49 9.93 0.07
CA LEU A 537 -7.62 9.00 0.79
C LEU A 537 -7.26 9.48 2.21
N LEU A 538 -7.08 10.80 2.42
CA LEU A 538 -6.92 11.38 3.76
C LEU A 538 -8.16 11.14 4.63
N PHE A 539 -9.36 11.40 4.08
CA PHE A 539 -10.61 11.16 4.80
C PHE A 539 -10.81 9.67 5.13
N ALA A 540 -10.52 8.78 4.18
CA ALA A 540 -10.49 7.33 4.40
C ALA A 540 -9.52 6.94 5.54
N SER A 541 -8.31 7.51 5.52
CA SER A 541 -7.25 7.22 6.50
C SER A 541 -7.59 7.73 7.90
N VAL A 542 -8.16 8.93 8.03
CA VAL A 542 -8.66 9.46 9.31
C VAL A 542 -9.79 8.57 9.84
N THR A 543 -10.72 8.14 8.98
CA THR A 543 -11.85 7.29 9.36
C THR A 543 -11.37 5.91 9.84
N ALA A 544 -10.52 5.25 9.06
CA ALA A 544 -9.94 3.95 9.40
C ALA A 544 -9.12 3.99 10.70
N THR A 545 -8.24 4.99 10.86
CA THR A 545 -7.42 5.13 12.08
C THR A 545 -8.26 5.42 13.32
N ALA A 546 -9.33 6.21 13.20
CA ALA A 546 -10.27 6.45 14.29
C ALA A 546 -10.98 5.16 14.75
N VAL A 547 -11.39 4.30 13.81
CA VAL A 547 -12.01 2.98 14.11
C VAL A 547 -10.99 2.05 14.77
N VAL A 548 -9.75 1.98 14.28
CA VAL A 548 -8.66 1.21 14.91
C VAL A 548 -8.41 1.68 16.34
N ALA A 549 -8.28 3.00 16.56
CA ALA A 549 -8.07 3.55 17.89
C ALA A 549 -9.25 3.25 18.84
N LEU A 550 -10.49 3.43 18.37
CA LEU A 550 -11.70 3.13 19.12
C LEU A 550 -11.73 1.66 19.57
N VAL A 551 -11.55 0.70 18.66
CA VAL A 551 -11.50 -0.74 18.99
C VAL A 551 -10.35 -1.03 19.98
N SER A 552 -9.19 -0.40 19.77
CA SER A 552 -8.04 -0.56 20.66
C SER A 552 -8.27 -0.04 22.08
N VAL A 553 -9.26 0.82 22.32
CA VAL A 553 -9.62 1.34 23.66
C VAL A 553 -10.84 0.60 24.22
N VAL A 554 -11.91 0.47 23.43
CA VAL A 554 -13.19 -0.08 23.88
C VAL A 554 -13.11 -1.57 24.20
N VAL A 555 -12.42 -2.37 23.39
CA VAL A 555 -12.29 -3.82 23.65
C VAL A 555 -11.59 -4.11 24.98
N PRO A 556 -10.39 -3.57 25.27
CA PRO A 556 -9.77 -3.76 26.58
C PRO A 556 -10.57 -3.12 27.72
N ALA A 557 -11.30 -2.01 27.49
CA ALA A 557 -12.18 -1.42 28.51
C ALA A 557 -13.31 -2.38 28.92
N LEU A 558 -14.00 -2.97 27.95
CA LEU A 558 -15.10 -3.92 28.18
C LEU A 558 -14.60 -5.19 28.87
N VAL A 559 -13.46 -5.73 28.42
CA VAL A 559 -12.86 -6.93 29.03
C VAL A 559 -12.31 -6.65 30.42
N ALA A 560 -11.68 -5.49 30.66
CA ALA A 560 -11.27 -5.09 32.00
C ALA A 560 -12.47 -4.97 32.95
N ARG A 561 -13.55 -4.31 32.52
CA ARG A 561 -14.81 -4.21 33.29
C ARG A 561 -15.40 -5.59 33.61
N TRP A 562 -15.44 -6.49 32.62
CA TRP A 562 -15.95 -7.86 32.81
C TRP A 562 -15.09 -8.71 33.76
N LEU A 563 -13.78 -8.46 33.80
CA LEU A 563 -12.83 -9.13 34.69
C LEU A 563 -12.69 -8.45 36.07
N GLY A 564 -13.53 -7.45 36.40
CA GLY A 564 -13.48 -6.71 37.67
C GLY A 564 -12.27 -5.76 37.80
N GLY A 565 -11.66 -5.37 36.69
CA GLY A 565 -10.53 -4.44 36.64
C GLY A 565 -10.93 -2.99 36.95
N GLY A 566 -9.99 -2.24 37.53
CA GLY A 566 -10.17 -0.84 37.89
C GLY A 566 -10.24 0.13 36.70
N ARG A 567 -10.27 1.44 37.00
CA ARG A 567 -10.39 2.51 36.00
C ARG A 567 -9.33 2.40 34.89
N LEU A 568 -9.80 2.54 33.65
CA LEU A 568 -8.97 2.55 32.45
C LEU A 568 -8.37 3.94 32.26
N HIS A 569 -7.09 4.01 31.90
CA HIS A 569 -6.40 5.24 31.55
C HIS A 569 -6.06 5.19 30.05
N ILE A 570 -6.41 6.26 29.33
CA ILE A 570 -6.10 6.43 27.91
C ILE A 570 -4.88 7.34 27.81
N ALA A 571 -3.84 6.89 27.11
CA ALA A 571 -2.60 7.62 26.91
C ALA A 571 -2.20 7.58 25.43
N VAL A 572 -1.70 8.71 24.93
CA VAL A 572 -1.09 8.79 23.60
C VAL A 572 0.40 8.48 23.75
N ASP A 573 0.90 7.44 23.07
CA ASP A 573 2.31 7.07 23.13
C ASP A 573 3.10 7.79 22.02
N ALA A 574 3.97 8.72 22.43
CA ALA A 574 4.87 9.45 21.53
C ALA A 574 5.77 8.51 20.70
N ARG A 575 6.08 7.31 21.20
CA ARG A 575 6.86 6.29 20.48
C ARG A 575 6.08 5.70 19.30
N GLY A 576 4.76 5.65 19.40
CA GLY A 576 3.89 5.23 18.31
C GLY A 576 4.16 6.05 17.06
N PHE A 577 4.18 7.39 17.17
CA PHE A 577 4.49 8.28 16.04
C PHE A 577 5.85 8.00 15.40
N LEU A 578 6.89 7.74 16.19
CA LEU A 578 8.21 7.42 15.64
C LEU A 578 8.22 6.09 14.88
N ILE A 579 7.47 5.09 15.35
CA ILE A 579 7.31 3.82 14.64
C ILE A 579 6.54 4.06 13.34
N VAL A 580 5.37 4.72 13.40
CA VAL A 580 4.54 5.02 12.21
C VAL A 580 5.31 5.85 11.17
N ALA A 581 6.06 6.87 11.59
CA ALA A 581 6.89 7.68 10.70
C ALA A 581 8.07 6.88 10.11
N GLY A 582 8.74 6.05 10.91
CA GLY A 582 9.83 5.20 10.45
C GLY A 582 9.37 4.13 9.46
N THR A 583 8.18 3.56 9.66
CA THR A 583 7.58 2.55 8.76
C THR A 583 6.99 3.16 7.50
N ALA A 584 6.40 4.36 7.56
CA ALA A 584 6.01 5.13 6.38
C ALA A 584 7.24 5.49 5.53
N ALA A 585 8.32 5.97 6.18
CA ALA A 585 9.59 6.26 5.52
C ALA A 585 10.23 5.00 4.90
N ALA A 586 10.25 3.87 5.62
CA ALA A 586 10.73 2.60 5.07
C ALA A 586 9.88 2.14 3.88
N SER A 587 8.54 2.22 3.98
CA SER A 587 7.63 1.88 2.88
C SER A 587 7.91 2.71 1.63
N ARG A 588 8.25 3.99 1.80
CA ARG A 588 8.64 4.88 0.71
C ARG A 588 10.04 4.60 0.15
N ILE A 589 11.02 4.28 1.00
CA ILE A 589 12.41 4.00 0.60
C ILE A 589 12.50 2.68 -0.19
N PHE A 590 11.70 1.68 0.20
CA PHE A 590 11.66 0.36 -0.43
C PHE A 590 10.49 0.17 -1.41
N ASP A 591 9.75 1.24 -1.72
CA ASP A 591 8.52 1.28 -2.55
C ASP A 591 7.54 0.12 -2.29
N LEU A 592 7.31 -0.18 -1.01
CA LEU A 592 6.49 -1.32 -0.60
C LEU A 592 5.05 -1.17 -1.09
N ASP A 593 4.52 -2.24 -1.70
CA ASP A 593 3.13 -2.32 -2.16
C ASP A 593 2.44 -3.61 -1.67
N PRO A 594 1.45 -3.53 -0.75
CA PRO A 594 1.00 -2.33 -0.06
C PRO A 594 2.07 -1.76 0.90
N PRO A 595 2.03 -0.44 1.20
CA PRO A 595 2.89 0.14 2.22
C PRO A 595 2.59 -0.45 3.60
N ALA A 596 3.63 -0.60 4.43
CA ALA A 596 3.51 -1.14 5.78
C ALA A 596 2.88 -0.08 6.71
N LEU A 597 1.55 -0.10 6.79
CA LEU A 597 0.75 0.86 7.56
C LEU A 597 0.57 0.42 9.02
N PHE A 598 0.85 1.35 9.93
CA PHE A 598 0.68 1.15 11.37
C PHE A 598 -0.06 2.35 11.96
N ALA A 599 -1.07 2.13 12.79
CA ALA A 599 -1.90 3.22 13.34
C ALA A 599 -1.81 3.34 14.87
N LEU A 600 -0.89 2.61 15.51
CA LEU A 600 -0.87 2.49 16.95
C LEU A 600 -0.18 3.67 17.65
N VAL A 601 -0.98 4.69 17.92
CA VAL A 601 -0.59 5.87 18.73
C VAL A 601 -1.43 6.02 20.00
N VAL A 602 -2.68 5.57 19.99
CA VAL A 602 -3.52 5.52 21.19
C VAL A 602 -3.27 4.23 21.96
N THR A 603 -3.08 4.34 23.27
CA THR A 603 -2.92 3.20 24.19
C THR A 603 -3.91 3.28 25.34
N ALA A 604 -4.36 2.11 25.80
CA ALA A 604 -5.24 1.97 26.94
C ALA A 604 -4.57 1.04 27.96
N SER A 605 -4.48 1.48 29.22
CA SER A 605 -3.90 0.70 30.31
C SER A 605 -4.86 0.61 31.50
N THR A 606 -4.81 -0.51 32.21
CA THR A 606 -5.54 -0.72 33.47
C THR A 606 -4.70 -0.24 34.64
N ALA A 607 -5.33 0.22 35.71
CA ALA A 607 -4.64 0.59 36.96
C ALA A 607 -3.72 -0.53 37.49
N ALA A 608 -2.61 -0.15 38.14
CA ALA A 608 -1.50 -1.04 38.52
C ALA A 608 -1.84 -2.16 39.53
N ALA A 609 -3.03 -2.14 40.13
CA ALA A 609 -3.49 -3.15 41.10
C ALA A 609 -3.98 -4.47 40.47
N VAL A 610 -3.96 -4.59 39.13
CA VAL A 610 -4.46 -5.77 38.41
C VAL A 610 -3.39 -6.87 38.31
N GLY A 611 -3.74 -8.10 38.67
CA GLY A 611 -2.80 -9.23 38.59
C GLY A 611 -2.40 -9.62 37.16
N ARG A 612 -1.15 -10.04 36.97
CA ARG A 612 -0.52 -10.38 35.67
C ARG A 612 -1.37 -11.22 34.71
N ALA A 613 -2.15 -12.18 35.23
CA ALA A 613 -3.02 -13.03 34.41
C ALA A 613 -4.22 -12.26 33.81
N THR A 614 -4.74 -11.26 34.52
CA THR A 614 -5.82 -10.39 34.05
C THR A 614 -5.28 -9.33 33.09
N GLU A 615 -4.13 -8.74 33.40
CA GLU A 615 -3.39 -7.85 32.49
C GLU A 615 -3.14 -8.53 31.13
N GLY A 616 -2.61 -9.76 31.14
CA GLY A 616 -2.40 -10.55 29.92
C GLY A 616 -3.67 -10.92 29.16
N ARG A 617 -4.83 -11.06 29.84
CA ARG A 617 -6.14 -11.28 29.18
C ARG A 617 -6.66 -10.02 28.50
N VAL A 618 -6.52 -8.86 29.15
CA VAL A 618 -6.87 -7.55 28.56
C VAL A 618 -5.98 -7.26 27.35
N ALA A 619 -4.68 -7.59 27.46
CA ALA A 619 -3.73 -7.50 26.36
C ALA A 619 -4.06 -8.42 25.18
N ALA A 620 -4.37 -9.69 25.44
CA ALA A 620 -4.83 -10.63 24.41
C ALA A 620 -6.11 -10.12 23.71
N ALA A 621 -7.11 -9.66 24.48
CA ALA A 621 -8.35 -9.15 23.94
C ALA A 621 -8.15 -7.93 23.02
N ARG A 622 -7.22 -7.03 23.39
CA ARG A 622 -6.87 -5.86 22.56
C ARG A 622 -6.31 -6.28 21.20
N ILE A 623 -5.35 -7.21 21.20
CA ILE A 623 -4.72 -7.72 19.96
C ILE A 623 -5.77 -8.46 19.12
N VAL A 624 -6.52 -9.41 19.71
CA VAL A 624 -7.58 -10.17 19.01
C VAL A 624 -8.66 -9.26 18.43
N GLY A 625 -9.06 -8.20 19.15
CA GLY A 625 -10.03 -7.22 18.65
C GLY A 625 -9.54 -6.49 17.40
N LEU A 626 -8.26 -6.13 17.35
CA LEU A 626 -7.64 -5.54 16.16
C LEU A 626 -7.48 -6.56 15.02
N THR A 627 -7.11 -7.81 15.31
CA THR A 627 -7.04 -8.87 14.30
C THR A 627 -8.41 -9.13 13.65
N LEU A 628 -9.47 -9.23 14.46
CA LEU A 628 -10.84 -9.41 13.96
C LEU A 628 -11.32 -8.21 13.15
N LEU A 629 -10.97 -6.97 13.55
CA LEU A 629 -11.27 -5.76 12.79
C LEU A 629 -10.59 -5.77 11.41
N GLY A 630 -9.32 -6.19 11.35
CA GLY A 630 -8.58 -6.29 10.09
C GLY A 630 -9.15 -7.36 9.15
N VAL A 631 -9.46 -8.54 9.68
CA VAL A 631 -10.12 -9.62 8.92
C VAL A 631 -11.51 -9.20 8.44
N PHE A 632 -12.27 -8.47 9.25
CA PHE A 632 -13.57 -7.91 8.85
C PHE A 632 -13.41 -6.91 7.70
N GLY A 633 -12.47 -5.97 7.80
CA GLY A 633 -12.18 -5.00 6.74
C GLY A 633 -11.82 -5.69 5.41
N TRP A 634 -10.99 -6.73 5.48
CA TRP A 634 -10.54 -7.48 4.31
C TRP A 634 -11.70 -8.24 3.64
N GLY A 635 -12.47 -9.00 4.43
CA GLY A 635 -13.63 -9.74 3.95
C GLY A 635 -14.74 -8.83 3.41
N ALA A 636 -14.98 -7.68 4.06
CA ALA A 636 -15.92 -6.68 3.57
C ALA A 636 -15.45 -6.06 2.24
N GLY A 637 -14.13 -5.81 2.08
CA GLY A 637 -13.56 -5.35 0.81
C GLY A 637 -13.80 -6.34 -0.34
N ILE A 638 -13.51 -7.63 -0.10
CA ILE A 638 -13.73 -8.71 -1.07
C ILE A 638 -15.21 -8.84 -1.47
N LEU A 639 -16.12 -8.75 -0.51
CA LEU A 639 -17.56 -8.93 -0.77
C LEU A 639 -18.23 -7.71 -1.40
N LEU A 640 -17.80 -6.50 -1.04
CA LEU A 640 -18.49 -5.26 -1.40
C LEU A 640 -17.92 -4.60 -2.67
N ALA A 641 -16.61 -4.71 -2.92
CA ALA A 641 -15.98 -4.05 -4.08
C ALA A 641 -16.59 -4.48 -5.45
N PRO A 642 -16.91 -5.76 -5.71
CA PRO A 642 -17.54 -6.17 -6.97
C PRO A 642 -19.00 -5.70 -7.14
N ALA A 643 -19.67 -5.30 -6.05
CA ALA A 643 -21.07 -4.90 -6.03
C ALA A 643 -21.26 -3.37 -6.17
N LEU A 644 -20.18 -2.60 -6.10
CA LEU A 644 -20.19 -1.14 -6.16
C LEU A 644 -19.90 -0.64 -7.58
N GLN A 645 -20.66 0.35 -8.04
CA GLN A 645 -20.36 1.06 -9.29
C GLN A 645 -19.12 1.94 -9.12
N PRO A 646 -18.27 2.13 -10.16
CA PRO A 646 -17.13 3.04 -10.09
C PRO A 646 -17.53 4.48 -9.75
N GLY A 647 -16.73 5.16 -8.91
CA GLY A 647 -16.89 6.57 -8.58
C GLY A 647 -16.52 6.90 -7.12
N PHE A 648 -16.67 8.18 -6.74
CA PHE A 648 -16.16 8.71 -5.46
C PHE A 648 -16.49 7.84 -4.24
N ALA A 649 -17.76 7.46 -4.08
CA ALA A 649 -18.23 6.74 -2.90
C ALA A 649 -17.69 5.30 -2.82
N SER A 650 -17.54 4.61 -3.97
CA SER A 650 -17.03 3.25 -3.99
C SER A 650 -15.53 3.21 -3.76
N SER A 651 -14.79 4.11 -4.40
CA SER A 651 -13.36 4.30 -4.14
C SER A 651 -13.10 4.70 -2.69
N LEU A 652 -13.89 5.62 -2.10
CA LEU A 652 -13.76 5.98 -0.69
C LEU A 652 -13.98 4.78 0.24
N VAL A 653 -14.97 3.93 -0.04
CA VAL A 653 -15.25 2.72 0.74
C VAL A 653 -14.10 1.70 0.62
N VAL A 654 -13.61 1.44 -0.59
CA VAL A 654 -12.49 0.51 -0.82
C VAL A 654 -11.20 1.03 -0.16
N GLU A 655 -10.87 2.31 -0.32
CA GLU A 655 -9.74 2.96 0.35
C GLU A 655 -9.85 2.85 1.88
N THR A 656 -11.03 3.10 2.43
CA THR A 656 -11.27 3.00 3.88
C THR A 656 -11.09 1.57 4.38
N LEU A 657 -11.63 0.56 3.67
CA LEU A 657 -11.53 -0.86 4.04
C LEU A 657 -10.09 -1.39 3.92
N ASN A 658 -9.37 -0.99 2.89
CA ASN A 658 -7.97 -1.37 2.67
C ASN A 658 -7.05 -0.74 3.75
N VAL A 659 -7.20 0.56 4.03
CA VAL A 659 -6.43 1.21 5.10
C VAL A 659 -6.81 0.65 6.47
N LEU A 660 -8.10 0.35 6.73
CA LEU A 660 -8.56 -0.28 7.96
C LEU A 660 -7.92 -1.66 8.17
N THR A 661 -7.86 -2.48 7.12
CA THR A 661 -7.25 -3.81 7.13
C THR A 661 -5.76 -3.74 7.48
N ALA A 662 -4.99 -2.96 6.73
CA ALA A 662 -3.56 -2.81 6.93
C ALA A 662 -3.25 -2.21 8.32
N ALA A 663 -3.91 -1.11 8.68
CA ALA A 663 -3.70 -0.43 9.94
C ALA A 663 -4.06 -1.31 11.16
N ALA A 664 -5.13 -2.12 11.08
CA ALA A 664 -5.55 -2.98 12.18
C ALA A 664 -4.60 -4.19 12.36
N LEU A 665 -4.22 -4.87 11.27
CA LEU A 665 -3.30 -6.01 11.31
C LEU A 665 -1.89 -5.57 11.73
N GLY A 666 -1.32 -4.54 11.09
CA GLY A 666 0.01 -4.02 11.46
C GLY A 666 0.06 -3.54 12.91
N SER A 667 -1.01 -2.88 13.41
CA SER A 667 -1.10 -2.49 14.83
C SER A 667 -1.13 -3.69 15.77
N ALA A 668 -1.78 -4.79 15.39
CA ALA A 668 -1.75 -6.05 16.13
C ALA A 668 -0.33 -6.66 16.15
N THR A 669 0.40 -6.62 15.03
CA THR A 669 1.79 -7.09 14.92
C THR A 669 2.74 -6.30 15.82
N ILE A 670 2.70 -4.97 15.82
CA ILE A 670 3.52 -4.14 16.74
C ILE A 670 3.20 -4.49 18.20
N MET A 671 1.91 -4.64 18.54
CA MET A 671 1.52 -4.98 19.92
C MET A 671 2.10 -6.29 20.41
N LEU A 672 2.38 -7.25 19.54
CA LEU A 672 2.95 -8.55 19.91
C LEU A 672 4.43 -8.44 20.34
N ILE A 673 5.17 -7.42 19.91
CA ILE A 673 6.60 -7.27 20.21
C ILE A 673 6.83 -7.13 21.74
N PRO A 674 7.46 -8.11 22.44
CA PRO A 674 7.42 -8.21 23.90
C PRO A 674 8.50 -7.36 24.62
N LEU A 675 8.68 -6.11 24.19
CA LEU A 675 9.69 -5.17 24.70
C LEU A 675 9.12 -4.20 25.75
N GLY A 676 9.99 -3.61 26.58
CA GLY A 676 9.64 -2.52 27.51
C GLY A 676 8.45 -2.82 28.44
N THR A 677 7.39 -2.02 28.31
CA THR A 677 6.10 -2.12 29.02
C THR A 677 4.94 -2.45 28.07
N SER A 678 5.22 -3.13 26.95
CA SER A 678 4.26 -3.41 25.88
C SER A 678 3.15 -4.39 26.26
N THR A 679 2.04 -4.30 25.52
CA THR A 679 0.95 -5.28 25.50
C THR A 679 1.48 -6.72 25.29
N GLY A 680 2.36 -6.93 24.31
CA GLY A 680 2.98 -8.22 24.02
C GLY A 680 3.79 -8.79 25.17
N ARG A 681 4.48 -7.95 25.95
CA ARG A 681 5.21 -8.39 27.15
C ARG A 681 4.26 -8.86 28.25
N SER A 682 3.14 -8.16 28.48
CA SER A 682 2.14 -8.59 29.48
C SER A 682 1.50 -9.94 29.08
N LEU A 683 1.20 -10.13 27.78
CA LEU A 683 0.72 -11.39 27.24
C LEU A 683 1.77 -12.51 27.38
N TRP A 684 3.03 -12.27 27.00
CA TRP A 684 4.13 -13.21 27.15
C TRP A 684 4.37 -13.62 28.62
N ALA A 685 4.24 -12.68 29.55
CA ALA A 685 4.39 -12.92 30.98
C ALA A 685 3.22 -13.72 31.60
N ALA A 686 2.03 -13.67 30.98
CA ALA A 686 0.86 -14.44 31.37
C ALA A 686 0.81 -15.83 30.71
N SER A 687 1.09 -15.92 29.40
CA SER A 687 1.14 -17.18 28.64
C SER A 687 2.01 -17.06 27.39
N ARG A 688 3.17 -17.71 27.39
CA ARG A 688 4.06 -17.78 26.21
C ARG A 688 3.42 -18.54 25.04
N ILE A 689 2.62 -19.57 25.33
CA ILE A 689 1.90 -20.33 24.30
C ILE A 689 0.78 -19.48 23.68
N GLY A 690 0.05 -18.73 24.51
CA GLY A 690 -0.98 -17.80 24.03
C GLY A 690 -0.39 -16.66 23.20
N TRP A 691 0.77 -16.13 23.61
CA TRP A 691 1.55 -15.19 22.81
C TRP A 691 1.96 -15.79 21.46
N LEU A 692 2.55 -16.99 21.45
CA LEU A 692 3.06 -17.63 20.23
C LEU A 692 1.93 -17.93 19.23
N ALA A 693 0.81 -18.49 19.71
CA ALA A 693 -0.34 -18.77 18.86
C ALA A 693 -0.91 -17.50 18.22
N LEU A 694 -0.99 -16.41 18.98
CA LEU A 694 -1.47 -15.13 18.47
C LEU A 694 -0.47 -14.45 17.53
N ALA A 695 0.83 -14.57 17.81
CA ALA A 695 1.90 -14.06 16.94
C ALA A 695 1.90 -14.79 15.59
N VAL A 696 1.82 -16.12 15.58
CA VAL A 696 1.74 -16.91 14.35
C VAL A 696 0.47 -16.57 13.56
N LEU A 697 -0.69 -16.44 14.23
CA LEU A 697 -1.95 -16.09 13.57
C LEU A 697 -1.87 -14.71 12.90
N VAL A 698 -1.45 -13.68 13.62
CA VAL A 698 -1.41 -12.30 13.11
C VAL A 698 -0.38 -12.16 11.98
N VAL A 699 0.83 -12.70 12.16
CA VAL A 699 1.88 -12.64 11.13
C VAL A 699 1.51 -13.48 9.90
N ALA A 700 0.82 -14.62 10.05
CA ALA A 700 0.33 -15.38 8.90
C ALA A 700 -0.75 -14.61 8.11
N LEU A 701 -1.64 -13.88 8.79
CA LEU A 701 -2.62 -12.99 8.16
C LEU A 701 -1.96 -11.80 7.44
N GLU A 702 -0.89 -11.25 8.00
CA GLU A 702 -0.14 -10.13 7.40
C GLU A 702 0.69 -10.59 6.18
N ILE A 703 1.34 -11.75 6.24
CA ILE A 703 1.97 -12.39 5.07
C ILE A 703 0.93 -12.69 4.00
N SER A 704 -0.26 -13.15 4.40
CA SER A 704 -1.37 -13.41 3.48
C SER A 704 -1.84 -12.13 2.78
N LEU A 705 -1.98 -11.02 3.53
CA LEU A 705 -2.30 -9.70 2.99
C LEU A 705 -1.30 -9.28 1.90
N LEU A 706 0.00 -9.41 2.18
CA LEU A 706 1.09 -9.06 1.27
C LEU A 706 1.13 -9.97 0.01
N GLY A 707 0.93 -11.27 0.18
CA GLY A 707 0.92 -12.25 -0.92
C GLY A 707 -0.34 -12.25 -1.79
N SER A 708 -1.34 -11.41 -1.50
CA SER A 708 -2.65 -11.43 -2.17
C SER A 708 -2.66 -10.93 -3.63
N ARG A 709 -1.58 -10.32 -4.13
CA ARG A 709 -1.57 -9.72 -5.47
C ARG A 709 -1.10 -10.63 -6.61
N SER A 710 -0.08 -11.47 -6.41
CA SER A 710 0.38 -12.44 -7.41
C SER A 710 1.18 -13.59 -6.78
N PRO A 711 1.34 -14.75 -7.46
CA PRO A 711 2.19 -15.84 -6.99
C PRO A 711 3.66 -15.42 -6.81
N GLU A 712 4.16 -14.56 -7.70
CA GLU A 712 5.53 -14.02 -7.66
C GLU A 712 5.73 -13.10 -6.46
N ALA A 713 4.72 -12.28 -6.12
CA ALA A 713 4.74 -11.47 -4.90
C ALA A 713 4.76 -12.35 -3.64
N ALA A 714 4.03 -13.47 -3.63
CA ALA A 714 4.06 -14.42 -2.51
C ALA A 714 5.44 -15.06 -2.31
N ASP A 715 6.14 -15.42 -3.40
CA ASP A 715 7.50 -15.99 -3.32
C ASP A 715 8.57 -14.92 -3.01
N ALA A 716 8.41 -13.69 -3.49
CA ALA A 716 9.25 -12.55 -3.09
C ALA A 716 9.10 -12.23 -1.59
N VAL A 717 7.85 -12.19 -1.08
CA VAL A 717 7.56 -12.02 0.36
C VAL A 717 8.16 -13.16 1.18
N ALA A 718 8.14 -14.40 0.68
CA ALA A 718 8.78 -15.54 1.33
C ALA A 718 10.32 -15.38 1.38
N ALA A 719 10.96 -14.99 0.27
CA ALA A 719 12.41 -14.78 0.21
C ALA A 719 12.87 -13.62 1.12
N ILE A 720 12.15 -12.49 1.11
CA ILE A 720 12.40 -11.34 2.00
C ILE A 720 12.23 -11.76 3.47
N GLY A 721 11.16 -12.49 3.79
CA GLY A 721 10.88 -12.96 5.15
C GLY A 721 11.95 -13.90 5.70
N VAL A 722 12.41 -14.87 4.90
CA VAL A 722 13.51 -15.77 5.28
C VAL A 722 14.82 -14.99 5.48
N THR A 723 15.14 -14.07 4.56
CA THR A 723 16.35 -13.24 4.65
C THR A 723 16.33 -12.35 5.90
N GLY A 724 15.18 -11.74 6.21
CA GLY A 724 14.97 -10.95 7.41
C GLY A 724 15.09 -11.77 8.71
N VAL A 725 14.58 -13.00 8.72
CA VAL A 725 14.74 -13.96 9.84
C VAL A 725 16.22 -14.28 10.09
N VAL A 726 16.98 -14.59 9.03
CA VAL A 726 18.42 -14.87 9.14
C VAL A 726 19.19 -13.64 9.65
N GLY A 727 18.91 -12.46 9.10
CA GLY A 727 19.52 -11.20 9.55
C GLY A 727 19.22 -10.87 11.01
N CYS A 728 17.96 -11.01 11.44
CA CYS A 728 17.58 -10.81 12.84
C CYS A 728 18.24 -11.82 13.79
N CYS A 729 18.32 -13.10 13.39
CA CYS A 729 19.04 -14.12 14.16
C CYS A 729 20.52 -13.76 14.32
N ALA A 730 21.19 -13.34 13.24
CA ALA A 730 22.58 -12.91 13.27
C ALA A 730 22.79 -11.68 14.18
N LEU A 731 21.90 -10.67 14.10
CA LEU A 731 21.95 -9.49 14.98
C LEU A 731 21.75 -9.86 16.45
N PHE A 732 20.76 -10.69 16.78
CA PHE A 732 20.52 -11.11 18.17
C PHE A 732 21.67 -11.95 18.74
N LEU A 733 22.29 -12.81 17.92
CA LEU A 733 23.49 -13.55 18.30
C LEU A 733 24.66 -12.60 18.53
N SER A 734 24.93 -11.66 17.63
CA SER A 734 26.00 -10.67 17.77
C SER A 734 25.84 -9.80 19.01
N VAL A 735 24.63 -9.29 19.29
CA VAL A 735 24.34 -8.51 20.51
C VAL A 735 24.51 -9.37 21.78
N TRP A 736 24.13 -10.66 21.73
CA TRP A 736 24.29 -11.56 22.86
C TRP A 736 25.76 -11.93 23.12
N ILE A 737 26.54 -12.21 22.07
CA ILE A 737 27.99 -12.45 22.14
C ILE A 737 28.68 -11.20 22.69
N TRP A 738 28.37 -10.01 22.14
CA TRP A 738 28.92 -8.75 22.63
C TRP A 738 28.66 -8.56 24.12
N ARG A 739 27.40 -8.71 24.57
CA ARG A 739 27.04 -8.48 25.98
C ARG A 739 27.55 -9.55 26.94
N ARG A 740 27.82 -10.77 26.47
CA ARG A 740 28.22 -11.91 27.33
C ARG A 740 29.73 -12.19 27.32
N VAL A 741 30.42 -11.85 26.23
CA VAL A 741 31.83 -12.17 26.01
C VAL A 741 32.67 -10.89 25.88
N VAL A 742 32.30 -9.97 24.99
CA VAL A 742 33.17 -8.81 24.69
C VAL A 742 33.11 -7.73 25.78
N ALA A 743 31.90 -7.29 26.15
CA ALA A 743 31.70 -6.23 27.12
C ALA A 743 32.27 -6.54 28.52
N PRO A 744 32.20 -7.78 29.06
CA PRO A 744 32.83 -8.11 30.34
C PRO A 744 34.37 -8.07 30.33
N GLU A 745 35.02 -8.48 29.23
CA GLU A 745 36.49 -8.46 29.14
C GLU A 745 37.02 -7.03 28.97
N LEU A 746 36.35 -6.18 28.18
CA LEU A 746 36.66 -4.74 28.11
C LEU A 746 36.56 -4.04 29.48
N THR A 747 35.77 -4.57 30.42
CA THR A 747 35.68 -4.05 31.80
C THR A 747 36.64 -4.73 32.80
N ARG A 748 37.58 -5.56 32.32
CA ARG A 748 38.70 -6.10 33.12
C ARG A 748 40.06 -5.49 32.75
N GLU A 749 40.16 -4.86 31.58
CA GLU A 749 41.37 -4.20 31.11
C GLU A 749 41.44 -2.71 31.52
N ASP A 750 40.29 -2.13 31.93
CA ASP A 750 40.13 -0.86 32.66
C ASP A 750 40.17 -1.06 34.20
#